data_AF-A0A6L7W0W0-F1
#
_entry.id   AF-A0A6L7W0W0-F1
#
_cell.length_a   1.000
_cell.length_b   1.000
_cell.length_c   1.000
_cell.angle_alpha   90.00
_cell.angle_beta   90.00
_cell.angle_gamma   90.00
#
_symmetry.space_group_name_H-M   'P 1'
#
loop_
_entity.id
_entity.type
_entity.pdbx_description
1 polymer ?
#
loop_
_entity_poly.entity_id
_entity_poly.type
_entity_poly.pdbx_seq_one_letter_code
_entity_poly.pdbx_strand_id
1 'polypeptide(L)'
;MAMNGLGEQLTFSILDTPRAVEALRDSGYMSTTHALAELIDNSIESGATSIEVFGVTQQDDTTQRFTLKELAVLDNGGGMDAETLRRSLRYGDGTRRERQGIGRFGVGLPNSSMSQARQVDVWSWQSGVTNALHTRLSIDDVNSGLNEIPEPKLKSIPEIYRDKSRMVFGDSGTLVVWNDLDRVEWKRVSTTFQHTEALLGRLYRRFLAKPSERLHPDDPRNDIGPQRTIQCIPIQQVGDTFEVDENNIVGVRPNDPLYLMSGTSCPEDFGPGPMFTELEGSPFVVPVKYNGQEYPVRVRAAYACAHVRDPSNPEATWPEAYTGWDSGSTPWGKHADQNMGVSLMRAHREVMLDESWVSGDDPRERWWTVEVDFSTDLDEVFGVTNNKQGTMTFQRLARFDWKREALPGEESFGDIRRRMEEEGDPRVSLIDLRRQIENARRLMRSRVREARQSRGARHVQSEDQKADAKVTAAVKHRIQEGYKGKSDLAGESATEKEQREKQVESLVVKHHIDEQDALRQIDETIKAGNLVRWIQSSQSSPAFFDVEALPKLLQVALNTDHPVYSHLYEIMHPDIEELTEDEVRERLAKAAAAFRILIYSWARYEDEQIGRDQRHVRNARVEWGKYAEEFFDEDDGSIAPTDLV
;
A
#
# COMPACT_ATOMS: atom_id res chain seq x y z
N MET A 1 -65.73 -48.53 -2.53
CA MET A 1 -65.05 -47.69 -1.51
C MET A 1 -63.77 -47.18 -2.15
N ALA A 2 -63.74 -45.89 -2.48
CA ALA A 2 -62.62 -45.24 -3.16
C ALA A 2 -61.47 -44.97 -2.17
N MET A 3 -60.25 -45.28 -2.58
CA MET A 3 -59.02 -44.85 -1.91
C MET A 3 -58.71 -43.41 -2.34
N ASN A 4 -58.72 -42.48 -1.37
CA ASN A 4 -58.14 -41.16 -1.53
C ASN A 4 -56.62 -41.27 -1.36
N GLY A 5 -55.90 -41.40 -2.48
CA GLY A 5 -54.48 -41.09 -2.55
C GLY A 5 -54.33 -39.65 -3.05
N LEU A 6 -54.17 -38.70 -2.12
CA LEU A 6 -53.68 -37.36 -2.45
C LEU A 6 -52.21 -37.53 -2.87
N GLY A 7 -51.97 -37.55 -4.18
CA GLY A 7 -50.63 -37.41 -4.71
C GLY A 7 -50.13 -36.01 -4.40
N GLU A 8 -49.14 -35.89 -3.53
CA GLU A 8 -48.33 -34.69 -3.42
C GLU A 8 -47.77 -34.37 -4.81
N GLN A 9 -48.20 -33.25 -5.39
CA GLN A 9 -47.55 -32.71 -6.58
C GLN A 9 -46.13 -32.34 -6.19
N LEU A 10 -45.17 -33.15 -6.61
CA LEU A 10 -43.75 -32.81 -6.54
C LEU A 10 -43.53 -31.49 -7.28
N THR A 11 -43.28 -30.42 -6.52
CA THR A 11 -42.94 -29.11 -7.07
C THR A 11 -41.43 -29.10 -7.34
N PHE A 12 -41.04 -29.11 -8.60
CA PHE A 12 -39.64 -29.00 -9.03
C PHE A 12 -39.22 -27.53 -9.11
N SER A 13 -39.31 -26.81 -7.99
CA SER A 13 -38.78 -25.45 -7.89
C SER A 13 -37.28 -25.47 -8.16
N ILE A 14 -36.77 -24.47 -8.89
CA ILE A 14 -35.33 -24.29 -9.15
C ILE A 14 -34.56 -24.11 -7.83
N LEU A 15 -35.23 -23.53 -6.81
CA LEU A 15 -34.67 -23.27 -5.49
C LEU A 15 -35.52 -23.92 -4.41
N ASP A 16 -34.86 -24.69 -3.55
CA ASP A 16 -35.37 -25.13 -2.25
C ASP A 16 -35.00 -24.04 -1.23
N THR A 17 -35.99 -23.26 -0.76
CA THR A 17 -35.76 -22.03 0.01
C THR A 17 -34.88 -22.24 1.26
N PRO A 18 -35.17 -23.21 2.16
CA PRO A 18 -34.28 -23.54 3.28
C PRO A 18 -32.83 -23.80 2.88
N ARG A 19 -32.60 -24.70 1.90
CA ARG A 19 -31.25 -25.05 1.45
C ARG A 19 -30.55 -23.89 0.75
N ALA A 20 -31.29 -23.05 0.03
CA ALA A 20 -30.73 -21.86 -0.60
C ALA A 20 -30.28 -20.84 0.45
N VAL A 21 -31.07 -20.61 1.51
CA VAL A 21 -30.70 -19.74 2.62
C VAL A 21 -29.48 -20.27 3.37
N GLU A 22 -29.42 -21.57 3.64
CA GLU A 22 -28.23 -22.22 4.24
C GLU A 22 -26.98 -22.08 3.37
N ALA A 23 -27.09 -22.32 2.05
CA ALA A 23 -25.97 -22.16 1.13
C ALA A 23 -25.47 -20.71 1.03
N LEU A 24 -26.38 -19.72 1.01
CA LEU A 24 -26.02 -18.30 1.00
C LEU A 24 -25.31 -17.91 2.29
N ARG A 25 -25.76 -18.45 3.43
CA ARG A 25 -25.12 -18.30 4.73
C ARG A 25 -23.71 -18.89 4.77
N ASP A 26 -23.50 -20.05 4.15
CA ASP A 26 -22.19 -20.71 4.06
C ASP A 26 -21.21 -19.99 3.13
N SER A 27 -21.70 -19.33 2.07
CA SER A 27 -20.89 -18.56 1.13
C SER A 27 -20.34 -17.23 1.66
N GLY A 28 -20.48 -16.97 2.96
CA GLY A 28 -20.48 -15.67 3.62
C GLY A 28 -19.19 -14.83 3.60
N TYR A 29 -19.03 -14.00 4.64
CA TYR A 29 -17.99 -12.99 4.77
C TYR A 29 -16.69 -13.57 5.32
N MET A 30 -15.54 -12.99 4.94
CA MET A 30 -14.21 -13.46 5.39
C MET A 30 -14.04 -13.38 6.91
N SER A 31 -14.73 -12.46 7.58
CA SER A 31 -14.77 -12.37 9.04
C SER A 31 -16.06 -11.73 9.54
N THR A 32 -16.33 -11.85 10.84
CA THR A 32 -17.44 -11.14 11.51
C THR A 32 -17.37 -9.63 11.29
N THR A 33 -16.16 -9.07 11.27
CA THR A 33 -15.96 -7.64 11.03
C THR A 33 -16.34 -7.22 9.61
N HIS A 34 -16.05 -8.04 8.60
CA HIS A 34 -16.49 -7.75 7.22
C HIS A 34 -18.02 -7.80 7.10
N ALA A 35 -18.69 -8.69 7.84
CA ALA A 35 -20.14 -8.72 7.89
C ALA A 35 -20.72 -7.46 8.58
N LEU A 36 -20.10 -6.99 9.67
CA LEU A 36 -20.47 -5.71 10.30
C LEU A 36 -20.23 -4.52 9.37
N ALA A 37 -19.15 -4.54 8.59
CA ALA A 37 -18.84 -3.50 7.60
C ALA A 37 -19.99 -3.33 6.60
N GLU A 38 -20.69 -4.38 6.18
CA GLU A 38 -21.86 -4.19 5.30
C GLU A 38 -23.03 -3.47 5.95
N LEU A 39 -23.26 -3.67 7.25
CA LEU A 39 -24.28 -2.90 7.96
C LEU A 39 -23.87 -1.43 8.05
N ILE A 40 -22.58 -1.17 8.31
CA ILE A 40 -22.01 0.17 8.40
C ILE A 40 -22.00 0.87 7.03
N ASP A 41 -21.73 0.14 5.94
CA ASP A 41 -21.89 0.63 4.57
C ASP A 41 -23.33 1.15 4.37
N ASN A 42 -24.34 0.36 4.76
CA ASN A 42 -25.75 0.77 4.64
C ASN A 42 -26.06 2.01 5.50
N SER A 43 -25.51 2.10 6.72
CA SER A 43 -25.66 3.28 7.58
C SER A 43 -25.00 4.52 6.96
N ILE A 44 -23.79 4.41 6.41
CA ILE A 44 -23.11 5.53 5.74
C ILE A 44 -23.90 6.00 4.52
N GLU A 45 -24.44 5.07 3.74
CA GLU A 45 -25.26 5.36 2.57
C GLU A 45 -26.65 5.92 2.89
N SER A 46 -27.18 5.66 4.08
CA SER A 46 -28.40 6.29 4.58
C SER A 46 -28.13 7.68 5.18
N GLY A 47 -26.88 8.15 5.13
CA GLY A 47 -26.47 9.47 5.61
C GLY A 47 -26.14 9.51 7.10
N ALA A 48 -25.96 8.36 7.75
CA ALA A 48 -25.61 8.33 9.17
C ALA A 48 -24.28 9.06 9.45
N THR A 49 -24.27 9.81 10.55
CA THR A 49 -23.11 10.52 11.08
C THR A 49 -22.60 9.89 12.37
N SER A 50 -23.45 9.14 13.07
CA SER A 50 -23.11 8.40 14.28
C SER A 50 -23.59 6.97 14.12
N ILE A 51 -22.70 6.02 14.38
CA ILE A 51 -22.96 4.58 14.31
C ILE A 51 -22.43 3.94 15.58
N GLU A 52 -23.22 3.08 16.22
CA GLU A 52 -22.84 2.33 17.40
C GLU A 52 -22.95 0.83 17.15
N VAL A 53 -21.91 0.09 17.52
CA VAL A 53 -21.83 -1.37 17.42
C VAL A 53 -21.88 -1.95 18.84
N PHE A 54 -22.99 -2.56 19.23
CA PHE A 54 -23.13 -3.18 20.54
C PHE A 54 -22.69 -4.63 20.52
N GLY A 55 -22.05 -5.07 21.60
CA GLY A 55 -21.70 -6.46 21.83
C GLY A 55 -22.22 -6.90 23.18
N VAL A 56 -23.34 -7.63 23.20
CA VAL A 56 -23.95 -8.11 24.43
C VAL A 56 -23.33 -9.44 24.81
N THR A 57 -22.80 -9.51 26.03
CA THR A 57 -22.14 -10.69 26.56
C THR A 57 -22.89 -11.24 27.74
N GLN A 58 -22.91 -12.56 27.85
CA GLN A 58 -23.48 -13.27 28.98
C GLN A 58 -22.44 -14.23 29.56
N GLN A 59 -22.47 -14.39 30.88
CA GLN A 59 -21.63 -15.37 31.54
C GLN A 59 -22.05 -16.78 31.14
N ASP A 60 -21.07 -17.56 30.67
CA ASP A 60 -21.27 -18.98 30.37
C ASP A 60 -21.26 -19.78 31.68
N ASP A 61 -22.34 -20.54 31.92
CA ASP A 61 -22.53 -21.27 33.19
C ASP A 61 -21.42 -22.28 33.49
N THR A 62 -20.78 -22.84 32.45
CA THR A 62 -19.76 -23.88 32.59
C THR A 62 -18.37 -23.29 32.81
N THR A 63 -17.99 -22.33 31.98
CA THR A 63 -16.65 -21.75 31.95
C THR A 63 -16.52 -20.52 32.84
N GLN A 64 -17.65 -19.97 33.30
CA GLN A 64 -17.76 -18.73 34.06
C GLN A 64 -17.20 -17.50 33.31
N ARG A 65 -16.98 -17.63 32.00
CA ARG A 65 -16.45 -16.56 31.13
C ARG A 65 -17.59 -15.85 30.42
N PHE A 66 -17.45 -14.55 30.23
CA PHE A 66 -18.37 -13.79 29.39
C PHE A 66 -18.16 -14.13 27.93
N THR A 67 -19.25 -14.49 27.26
CA THR A 67 -19.29 -14.87 25.85
C THR A 67 -20.26 -13.97 25.11
N LEU A 68 -19.88 -13.56 23.90
CA LEU A 68 -20.71 -12.76 23.01
C LEU A 68 -21.97 -13.54 22.62
N LYS A 69 -23.14 -12.93 22.84
CA LYS A 69 -24.46 -13.51 22.56
C LYS A 69 -25.22 -12.75 21.48
N GLU A 70 -25.12 -11.43 21.48
CA GLU A 70 -25.73 -10.56 20.48
C GLU A 70 -24.71 -9.54 19.97
N LEU A 71 -24.86 -9.18 18.70
CA LEU A 71 -24.21 -8.03 18.08
C LEU A 71 -25.31 -7.14 17.53
N ALA A 72 -25.20 -5.82 17.70
CA ALA A 72 -26.16 -4.91 17.09
C ALA A 72 -25.48 -3.69 16.47
N VAL A 73 -26.06 -3.14 15.41
CA VAL A 73 -25.64 -1.89 14.77
C VAL A 73 -26.79 -0.90 14.85
N LEU A 74 -26.55 0.24 15.49
CA LEU A 74 -27.48 1.35 15.65
C LEU A 74 -26.93 2.57 14.89
N ASP A 75 -27.75 3.19 14.05
CA ASP A 75 -27.38 4.40 13.32
C ASP A 75 -28.45 5.50 13.40
N ASN A 76 -28.02 6.75 13.17
CA ASN A 76 -28.88 7.93 13.02
C ASN A 76 -29.14 8.31 11.55
N GLY A 77 -29.11 7.35 10.63
CA GLY A 77 -29.36 7.59 9.22
C GLY A 77 -30.83 7.88 8.91
N GLY A 78 -31.17 7.96 7.62
CA GLY A 78 -32.51 8.34 7.15
C GLY A 78 -33.65 7.36 7.43
N GLY A 79 -33.35 6.20 8.04
CA GLY A 79 -34.33 5.14 8.30
C GLY A 79 -34.98 4.56 7.05
N MET A 80 -36.02 3.73 7.25
CA MET A 80 -36.75 3.04 6.19
C MET A 80 -38.26 3.09 6.46
N ASP A 81 -39.05 3.26 5.40
CA ASP A 81 -40.49 3.01 5.44
C ASP A 81 -40.78 1.50 5.49
N ALA A 82 -42.05 1.12 5.65
CA ALA A 82 -42.46 -0.27 5.79
C ALA A 82 -42.07 -1.13 4.56
N GLU A 83 -42.22 -0.60 3.35
CA GLU A 83 -41.88 -1.35 2.14
C GLU A 83 -40.37 -1.58 2.04
N THR A 84 -39.58 -0.52 2.21
CA THR A 84 -38.12 -0.55 2.15
C THR A 84 -37.55 -1.47 3.24
N LEU A 85 -38.07 -1.40 4.46
CA LEU A 85 -37.66 -2.26 5.57
C LEU A 85 -37.97 -3.73 5.28
N ARG A 86 -39.13 -4.05 4.72
CA ARG A 86 -39.46 -5.43 4.34
C ARG A 86 -38.56 -5.95 3.22
N ARG A 87 -38.27 -5.11 2.23
CA ARG A 87 -37.39 -5.45 1.11
C ARG A 87 -35.93 -5.59 1.52
N SER A 88 -35.47 -4.86 2.55
CA SER A 88 -34.08 -4.90 3.00
C SER A 88 -33.65 -6.28 3.52
N LEU A 89 -34.59 -7.11 4.00
CA LEU A 89 -34.36 -8.49 4.42
C LEU A 89 -34.57 -9.54 3.31
N ARG A 90 -34.99 -9.13 2.10
CA ARG A 90 -35.22 -10.06 1.00
C ARG A 90 -33.93 -10.31 0.23
N TYR A 91 -33.60 -11.58 0.02
CA TYR A 91 -32.47 -11.97 -0.81
C TYR A 91 -32.66 -11.55 -2.28
N GLY A 92 -31.66 -10.87 -2.85
CA GLY A 92 -31.62 -10.49 -4.26
C GLY A 92 -32.54 -9.33 -4.65
N ASP A 93 -33.16 -8.64 -3.68
CA ASP A 93 -34.09 -7.51 -3.92
C ASP A 93 -33.39 -6.16 -3.75
N GLY A 94 -32.28 -5.99 -4.49
CA GLY A 94 -31.57 -4.72 -4.57
C GLY A 94 -32.40 -3.64 -5.22
N THR A 95 -32.90 -2.70 -4.42
CA THR A 95 -33.61 -1.52 -4.90
C THR A 95 -32.69 -0.52 -5.62
N ARG A 96 -31.41 -0.44 -5.20
CA ARG A 96 -30.38 0.41 -5.82
C ARG A 96 -29.80 -0.27 -7.07
N ARG A 97 -30.38 0.06 -8.21
CA ARG A 97 -29.77 -0.16 -9.55
C ARG A 97 -28.72 0.90 -9.89
N GLU A 98 -28.56 1.92 -9.06
CA GLU A 98 -27.55 2.96 -9.25
C GLU A 98 -26.16 2.40 -8.98
N ARG A 99 -25.26 2.51 -9.97
CA ARG A 99 -23.86 2.07 -9.89
C ARG A 99 -22.98 3.02 -9.05
N GLN A 100 -23.56 4.08 -8.49
CA GLN A 100 -22.86 5.15 -7.79
C GLN A 100 -23.08 4.97 -6.28
N GLY A 101 -22.02 4.63 -5.53
CA GLY A 101 -22.11 4.36 -4.09
C GLY A 101 -21.23 3.21 -3.61
N ILE A 102 -21.29 2.91 -2.31
CA ILE A 102 -20.51 1.83 -1.69
C ILE A 102 -21.13 0.47 -2.05
N GLY A 103 -22.46 0.35 -2.01
CA GLY A 103 -23.27 -0.80 -2.35
C GLY A 103 -23.61 -0.90 -3.84
N ARG A 104 -23.71 -2.13 -4.35
CA ARG A 104 -24.00 -2.43 -5.76
C ARG A 104 -24.99 -3.57 -5.99
N PHE A 105 -25.14 -4.50 -5.03
CA PHE A 105 -25.73 -5.81 -5.33
C PHE A 105 -27.01 -6.16 -4.56
N GLY A 106 -27.48 -5.31 -3.63
CA GLY A 106 -28.80 -5.51 -3.04
C GLY A 106 -29.00 -6.77 -2.20
N VAL A 107 -27.90 -7.38 -1.75
CA VAL A 107 -27.89 -8.63 -0.98
C VAL A 107 -27.21 -8.47 0.39
N GLY A 108 -26.76 -7.27 0.72
CA GLY A 108 -25.83 -7.01 1.83
C GLY A 108 -26.39 -7.39 3.20
N LEU A 109 -27.51 -6.80 3.61
CA LEU A 109 -28.06 -6.95 4.96
C LEU A 109 -28.46 -8.40 5.32
N PRO A 110 -29.25 -9.14 4.51
CA PRO A 110 -29.63 -10.50 4.88
C PRO A 110 -28.46 -11.47 4.78
N ASN A 111 -27.56 -11.32 3.78
CA ASN A 111 -26.38 -12.19 3.70
C ASN A 111 -25.40 -11.94 4.85
N SER A 112 -25.08 -10.67 5.15
CA SER A 112 -24.12 -10.34 6.22
C SER A 112 -24.63 -10.81 7.58
N SER A 113 -25.90 -10.53 7.87
CA SER A 113 -26.52 -10.91 9.13
C SER A 113 -26.63 -12.43 9.30
N MET A 114 -27.20 -13.12 8.31
CA MET A 114 -27.43 -14.57 8.41
C MET A 114 -26.12 -15.36 8.29
N SER A 115 -25.04 -14.78 7.75
CA SER A 115 -23.71 -15.42 7.77
C SER A 115 -23.13 -15.57 9.18
N GLN A 116 -23.54 -14.71 10.13
CA GLN A 116 -23.01 -14.70 11.50
C GLN A 116 -24.00 -15.22 12.54
N ALA A 117 -25.30 -15.11 12.26
CA ALA A 117 -26.39 -15.30 13.21
C ALA A 117 -27.48 -16.23 12.66
N ARG A 118 -28.31 -16.81 13.54
CA ARG A 118 -29.51 -17.57 13.14
C ARG A 118 -30.75 -16.69 13.00
N GLN A 119 -30.75 -15.51 13.59
CA GLN A 119 -31.84 -14.56 13.49
C GLN A 119 -31.30 -13.12 13.40
N VAL A 120 -31.95 -12.32 12.56
CA VAL A 120 -31.78 -10.88 12.50
C VAL A 120 -33.10 -10.18 12.75
N ASP A 121 -33.09 -9.20 13.64
CA ASP A 121 -34.19 -8.29 13.89
C ASP A 121 -33.79 -6.89 13.42
N VAL A 122 -34.69 -6.21 12.71
CA VAL A 122 -34.44 -4.86 12.20
C VAL A 122 -35.55 -3.94 12.67
N TRP A 123 -35.17 -2.87 13.35
CA TRP A 123 -36.02 -1.73 13.65
C TRP A 123 -35.57 -0.54 12.80
N SER A 124 -36.52 0.23 12.28
CA SER A 124 -36.20 1.48 11.59
C SER A 124 -37.32 2.50 11.78
N TRP A 125 -36.96 3.79 11.81
CA TRP A 125 -37.90 4.88 12.02
C TRP A 125 -37.55 6.12 11.18
N GLN A 126 -38.57 6.91 10.84
CA GLN A 126 -38.46 8.19 10.11
C GLN A 126 -39.26 9.33 10.76
N SER A 127 -39.85 9.09 11.94
CA SER A 127 -40.63 10.08 12.69
C SER A 127 -40.45 9.91 14.19
N GLY A 128 -39.20 9.78 14.63
CA GLY A 128 -38.79 9.55 16.01
C GLY A 128 -38.81 8.07 16.41
N VAL A 129 -37.92 7.70 17.33
CA VAL A 129 -37.67 6.32 17.76
C VAL A 129 -38.90 5.60 18.32
N THR A 130 -39.88 6.33 18.85
CA THR A 130 -41.14 5.77 19.35
C THR A 130 -42.03 5.20 18.24
N ASN A 131 -41.82 5.61 16.99
CA ASN A 131 -42.55 5.16 15.81
C ASN A 131 -41.79 4.08 15.02
N ALA A 132 -40.86 3.37 15.66
CA ALA A 132 -40.07 2.33 15.02
C ALA A 132 -40.94 1.18 14.49
N LEU A 133 -40.69 0.83 13.23
CA LEU A 133 -41.19 -0.38 12.58
C LEU A 133 -40.18 -1.50 12.76
N HIS A 134 -40.68 -2.69 13.07
CA HIS A 134 -39.89 -3.89 13.31
C HIS A 134 -40.30 -5.02 12.37
N THR A 135 -39.31 -5.71 11.82
CA THR A 135 -39.47 -7.02 11.20
C THR A 135 -38.24 -7.89 11.50
N ARG A 136 -38.31 -9.18 11.18
CA ARG A 136 -37.24 -10.13 11.46
C ARG A 136 -37.13 -11.19 10.38
N LEU A 137 -35.96 -11.83 10.31
CA LEU A 137 -35.70 -13.04 9.53
C LEU A 137 -34.98 -14.05 10.42
N SER A 138 -35.49 -15.29 10.48
CA SER A 138 -34.90 -16.38 11.26
C SER A 138 -34.78 -17.65 10.40
N ILE A 139 -33.67 -18.37 10.55
CA ILE A 139 -33.47 -19.68 9.90
C ILE A 139 -34.56 -20.66 10.33
N ASP A 140 -34.95 -20.62 11.61
CA ASP A 140 -35.93 -21.56 12.14
C ASP A 140 -37.33 -21.27 11.57
N ASP A 141 -37.66 -20.00 11.32
CA ASP A 141 -38.90 -19.61 10.63
C ASP A 141 -38.88 -20.10 9.17
N VAL A 142 -37.76 -19.93 8.45
CA VAL A 142 -37.59 -20.41 7.06
C VAL A 142 -37.71 -21.93 6.98
N ASN A 143 -37.04 -22.66 7.89
CA ASN A 143 -37.11 -24.13 7.97
C ASN A 143 -38.51 -24.62 8.33
N SER A 144 -39.30 -23.80 9.03
CA SER A 144 -40.71 -24.07 9.35
C SER A 144 -41.67 -23.71 8.21
N GLY A 145 -41.18 -23.24 7.07
CA GLY A 145 -41.96 -22.96 5.86
C GLY A 145 -42.23 -21.48 5.59
N LEU A 146 -41.55 -20.56 6.26
CA LEU A 146 -41.62 -19.14 5.93
C LEU A 146 -41.01 -18.88 4.55
N ASN A 147 -41.84 -18.43 3.61
CA ASN A 147 -41.43 -18.12 2.24
C ASN A 147 -41.50 -16.63 1.89
N GLU A 148 -41.95 -15.79 2.82
CA GLU A 148 -42.04 -14.34 2.66
C GLU A 148 -41.51 -13.63 3.91
N ILE A 149 -40.89 -12.46 3.74
CA ILE A 149 -40.50 -11.62 4.88
C ILE A 149 -41.77 -11.12 5.58
N PRO A 150 -41.89 -11.20 6.92
CA PRO A 150 -43.06 -10.69 7.64
C PRO A 150 -43.28 -9.19 7.44
N GLU A 151 -44.54 -8.77 7.39
CA GLU A 151 -44.91 -7.35 7.34
C GLU A 151 -44.38 -6.60 8.58
N PRO A 152 -43.72 -5.43 8.40
CA PRO A 152 -43.24 -4.66 9.53
C PRO A 152 -44.37 -4.16 10.43
N LYS A 153 -44.12 -4.17 11.74
CA LYS A 153 -45.08 -3.75 12.78
C LYS A 153 -44.48 -2.70 13.68
N LEU A 154 -45.31 -1.78 14.17
CA LEU A 154 -44.87 -0.83 15.20
C LEU A 154 -44.43 -1.59 16.45
N LYS A 155 -43.18 -1.37 16.86
CA LYS A 155 -42.57 -1.99 18.05
C LYS A 155 -41.44 -1.09 18.52
N SER A 156 -41.43 -0.76 19.81
CA SER A 156 -40.31 -0.02 20.41
C SER A 156 -39.01 -0.79 20.25
N ILE A 157 -37.90 -0.07 20.06
CA ILE A 157 -36.56 -0.68 20.13
C ILE A 157 -36.32 -1.24 21.54
N PRO A 158 -35.52 -2.30 21.69
CA PRO A 158 -35.22 -2.88 23.01
C PRO A 158 -34.52 -1.87 23.94
N GLU A 159 -34.90 -1.89 25.22
CA GLU A 159 -34.44 -0.91 26.22
C GLU A 159 -32.93 -0.94 26.41
N ILE A 160 -32.32 -2.13 26.34
CA ILE A 160 -30.86 -2.31 26.42
C ILE A 160 -30.11 -1.44 25.41
N TYR A 161 -30.57 -1.36 24.17
CA TYR A 161 -29.92 -0.56 23.13
C TYR A 161 -30.26 0.92 23.27
N ARG A 162 -31.51 1.24 23.61
CA ARG A 162 -31.98 2.62 23.82
C ARG A 162 -31.27 3.30 24.99
N ASP A 163 -31.18 2.61 26.13
CA ASP A 163 -30.73 3.19 27.40
C ASP A 163 -29.20 3.16 27.54
N LYS A 164 -28.51 2.29 26.79
CA LYS A 164 -27.04 2.20 26.78
C LYS A 164 -26.39 2.88 25.58
N SER A 165 -27.19 3.36 24.63
CA SER A 165 -26.69 4.19 23.53
C SER A 165 -26.14 5.51 24.06
N ARG A 166 -25.07 5.98 23.43
CA ARG A 166 -24.48 7.31 23.66
C ARG A 166 -24.94 8.31 22.60
N MET A 167 -25.67 7.83 21.60
CA MET A 167 -26.25 8.61 20.52
C MET A 167 -27.46 9.39 21.01
N VAL A 168 -27.60 10.62 20.49
CA VAL A 168 -28.86 11.36 20.60
C VAL A 168 -29.79 10.87 19.50
N PHE A 169 -30.91 10.24 19.89
CA PHE A 169 -31.92 9.78 18.95
C PHE A 169 -32.60 10.97 18.28
N GLY A 170 -32.53 11.01 16.94
CA GLY A 170 -33.23 11.99 16.11
C GLY A 170 -34.56 11.46 15.55
N ASP A 171 -35.05 12.16 14.53
CA ASP A 171 -36.28 11.80 13.83
C ASP A 171 -36.15 10.50 13.02
N SER A 172 -34.94 10.06 12.69
CA SER A 172 -34.71 8.85 11.92
C SER A 172 -33.53 8.03 12.44
N GLY A 173 -33.52 6.75 12.07
CA GLY A 173 -32.43 5.83 12.38
C GLY A 173 -32.83 4.37 12.18
N THR A 174 -31.85 3.48 12.36
CA THR A 174 -32.03 2.03 12.19
C THR A 174 -31.26 1.28 13.26
N LEU A 175 -31.85 0.19 13.78
CA LEU A 175 -31.22 -0.77 14.67
C LEU A 175 -31.31 -2.15 14.02
N VAL A 176 -30.17 -2.78 13.78
CA VAL A 176 -30.07 -4.18 13.32
C VAL A 176 -29.48 -5.00 14.45
N VAL A 177 -30.17 -6.04 14.90
CA VAL A 177 -29.72 -6.93 15.99
C VAL A 177 -29.54 -8.34 15.44
N TRP A 178 -28.35 -8.89 15.65
CA TRP A 178 -28.00 -10.28 15.39
C TRP A 178 -28.17 -11.10 16.65
N ASN A 179 -29.13 -12.02 16.59
CA ASN A 179 -29.50 -12.92 17.69
C ASN A 179 -29.03 -14.35 17.38
N ASP A 180 -28.78 -15.13 18.43
CA ASP A 180 -28.33 -16.51 18.32
C ASP A 180 -27.06 -16.65 17.45
N LEU A 181 -26.01 -15.92 17.84
CA LEU A 181 -24.70 -15.96 17.19
C LEU A 181 -24.08 -17.36 17.28
N ASP A 182 -23.82 -17.99 16.15
CA ASP A 182 -23.27 -19.34 16.02
C ASP A 182 -22.07 -19.42 15.05
N ARG A 183 -21.75 -18.33 14.33
CA ARG A 183 -20.65 -18.27 13.35
C ARG A 183 -19.68 -17.12 13.53
N VAL A 184 -19.76 -16.43 14.66
CA VAL A 184 -18.79 -15.37 14.98
C VAL A 184 -17.40 -15.93 15.23
N GLU A 185 -16.38 -15.23 14.72
CA GLU A 185 -14.98 -15.69 14.77
C GLU A 185 -14.40 -15.61 16.19
N TRP A 186 -14.69 -14.53 16.91
CA TRP A 186 -14.22 -14.32 18.28
C TRP A 186 -15.38 -14.27 19.26
N LYS A 187 -15.28 -15.05 20.35
CA LYS A 187 -16.31 -15.12 21.40
C LYS A 187 -16.16 -14.06 22.49
N ARG A 188 -15.01 -13.41 22.58
CA ARG A 188 -14.73 -12.33 23.56
C ARG A 188 -14.96 -10.99 22.89
N VAL A 189 -15.81 -10.16 23.51
CA VAL A 189 -16.18 -8.85 22.95
C VAL A 189 -14.97 -7.92 22.76
N SER A 190 -14.01 -7.92 23.69
CA SER A 190 -12.80 -7.10 23.58
C SER A 190 -11.96 -7.46 22.36
N THR A 191 -11.77 -8.76 22.09
CA THR A 191 -11.06 -9.23 20.89
C THR A 191 -11.83 -8.90 19.62
N THR A 192 -13.15 -9.15 19.60
CA THR A 192 -14.01 -8.77 18.46
C THR A 192 -13.89 -7.27 18.15
N PHE A 193 -13.92 -6.41 19.16
CA PHE A 193 -13.86 -4.96 18.98
C PHE A 193 -12.48 -4.44 18.60
N GLN A 194 -11.40 -5.05 19.08
CA GLN A 194 -10.04 -4.72 18.62
C GLN A 194 -9.86 -5.02 17.13
N HIS A 195 -10.29 -6.21 16.67
CA HIS A 195 -10.27 -6.54 15.23
C HIS A 195 -11.25 -5.67 14.43
N THR A 196 -12.35 -5.24 15.07
CA THR A 196 -13.32 -4.31 14.48
C THR A 196 -12.71 -2.94 14.25
N GLU A 197 -12.05 -2.35 15.24
CA GLU A 197 -11.34 -1.07 15.09
C GLU A 197 -10.30 -1.14 13.97
N ALA A 198 -9.45 -2.16 13.97
CA ALA A 198 -8.35 -2.27 13.01
C ALA A 198 -8.84 -2.29 11.55
N LEU A 199 -9.87 -3.09 11.25
CA LEU A 199 -10.42 -3.21 9.90
C LEU A 199 -11.32 -2.02 9.55
N LEU A 200 -12.32 -1.68 10.38
CA LEU A 200 -13.25 -0.58 10.07
C LEU A 200 -12.52 0.76 10.01
N GLY A 201 -11.52 0.96 10.87
CA GLY A 201 -10.65 2.12 10.84
C GLY A 201 -9.98 2.29 9.48
N ARG A 202 -9.61 1.19 8.83
CA ARG A 202 -8.97 1.19 7.51
C ARG A 202 -9.98 1.34 6.38
N LEU A 203 -11.07 0.56 6.41
CA LEU A 203 -12.14 0.60 5.42
C LEU A 203 -12.75 2.00 5.30
N TYR A 204 -13.02 2.65 6.43
CA TYR A 204 -13.73 3.92 6.52
C TYR A 204 -12.83 5.11 6.88
N ARG A 205 -11.50 4.98 6.76
CA ARG A 205 -10.56 6.04 7.18
C ARG A 205 -10.93 7.43 6.68
N ARG A 206 -11.38 7.56 5.42
CA ARG A 206 -11.79 8.85 4.85
C ARG A 206 -13.08 9.40 5.43
N PHE A 207 -14.01 8.54 5.87
CA PHE A 207 -15.25 8.97 6.52
C PHE A 207 -15.03 9.35 7.99
N LEU A 208 -14.11 8.66 8.66
CA LEU A 208 -13.72 8.85 10.06
C LEU A 208 -12.78 10.05 10.25
N ALA A 209 -11.92 10.33 9.28
CA ALA A 209 -10.95 11.42 9.36
C ALA A 209 -11.63 12.79 9.25
N LYS A 210 -10.96 13.80 9.82
CA LYS A 210 -11.34 15.21 9.66
C LYS A 210 -11.35 15.57 8.17
N PRO A 211 -12.28 16.42 7.70
CA PRO A 211 -12.38 16.77 6.28
C PRO A 211 -11.06 17.19 5.62
N SER A 212 -10.17 17.89 6.34
CA SER A 212 -8.86 18.33 5.82
C SER A 212 -7.85 17.20 5.57
N GLU A 213 -8.07 16.01 6.13
CA GLU A 213 -7.10 14.90 6.14
C GLU A 213 -7.47 13.78 5.16
N ARG A 214 -8.63 13.85 4.49
CA ARG A 214 -9.23 12.69 3.80
C ARG A 214 -8.61 12.37 2.46
N LEU A 215 -8.34 13.42 1.70
CA LEU A 215 -7.80 13.38 0.35
C LEU A 215 -6.75 14.47 0.20
N HIS A 216 -5.95 14.36 -0.86
CA HIS A 216 -5.05 15.44 -1.26
C HIS A 216 -5.86 16.74 -1.44
N PRO A 217 -5.37 17.92 -1.00
CA PRO A 217 -6.10 19.18 -1.08
C PRO A 217 -6.60 19.54 -2.48
N ASP A 218 -5.84 19.14 -3.50
CA ASP A 218 -6.17 19.38 -4.92
C ASP A 218 -7.13 18.35 -5.53
N ASP A 219 -7.61 17.35 -4.76
CA ASP A 219 -8.55 16.36 -5.28
C ASP A 219 -9.97 16.97 -5.36
N PRO A 220 -10.59 17.05 -6.55
CA PRO A 220 -11.94 17.60 -6.70
C PRO A 220 -13.03 16.78 -6.00
N ARG A 221 -12.70 15.58 -5.49
CA ARG A 221 -13.62 14.67 -4.81
C ARG A 221 -13.58 14.81 -3.28
N ASN A 222 -13.02 15.90 -2.74
CA ASN A 222 -12.85 16.10 -1.31
C ASN A 222 -14.17 16.33 -0.53
N ASP A 223 -15.30 16.52 -1.23
CA ASP A 223 -16.62 16.55 -0.60
C ASP A 223 -17.15 15.13 -0.31
N ILE A 224 -16.70 14.56 0.81
CA ILE A 224 -17.09 13.22 1.30
C ILE A 224 -18.25 13.33 2.34
N GLY A 225 -18.87 14.51 2.42
CA GLY A 225 -19.90 14.84 3.41
C GLY A 225 -19.35 15.00 4.83
N PRO A 226 -20.20 14.92 5.87
CA PRO A 226 -19.78 15.14 7.25
C PRO A 226 -18.78 14.08 7.76
N GLN A 227 -18.03 14.43 8.82
CA GLN A 227 -17.26 13.44 9.58
C GLN A 227 -18.21 12.50 10.32
N ARG A 228 -17.84 11.21 10.31
CA ARG A 228 -18.65 10.15 10.89
C ARG A 228 -17.94 9.53 12.09
N THR A 229 -18.70 9.02 13.04
CA THR A 229 -18.19 8.30 14.20
C THR A 229 -18.73 6.88 14.22
N ILE A 230 -17.87 5.95 14.62
CA ILE A 230 -18.25 4.56 14.90
C ILE A 230 -17.75 4.23 16.31
N GLN A 231 -18.64 3.80 17.20
CA GLN A 231 -18.29 3.39 18.56
C GLN A 231 -18.72 1.96 18.82
N CYS A 232 -17.82 1.13 19.34
CA CYS A 232 -18.12 -0.22 19.78
C CYS A 232 -18.38 -0.22 21.30
N ILE A 233 -19.57 -0.65 21.72
CA ILE A 233 -20.08 -0.56 23.09
C ILE A 233 -20.33 -1.96 23.64
N PRO A 234 -19.47 -2.46 24.54
CA PRO A 234 -19.67 -3.78 25.15
C PRO A 234 -20.70 -3.68 26.27
N ILE A 235 -21.68 -4.57 26.25
CA ILE A 235 -22.69 -4.68 27.29
C ILE A 235 -22.52 -6.05 27.95
N GLN A 236 -22.45 -6.06 29.26
CA GLN A 236 -22.32 -7.25 30.07
C GLN A 236 -23.63 -7.52 30.80
N GLN A 237 -24.17 -8.73 30.62
CA GLN A 237 -25.31 -9.19 31.39
C GLN A 237 -24.83 -9.75 32.73
N VAL A 238 -25.25 -9.11 33.82
CA VAL A 238 -24.96 -9.54 35.20
C VAL A 238 -26.29 -9.86 35.88
N GLY A 239 -26.60 -11.15 35.99
CA GLY A 239 -27.92 -11.63 36.40
C GLY A 239 -28.99 -11.17 35.41
N ASP A 240 -29.98 -10.41 35.91
CA ASP A 240 -31.07 -9.83 35.10
C ASP A 240 -30.79 -8.39 34.64
N THR A 241 -29.60 -7.87 34.91
CA THR A 241 -29.22 -6.48 34.58
C THR A 241 -28.19 -6.42 33.46
N PHE A 242 -28.17 -5.30 32.75
CA PHE A 242 -27.23 -5.03 31.66
C PHE A 242 -26.41 -3.78 31.99
N GLU A 243 -25.09 -3.93 31.99
CA GLU A 243 -24.14 -2.87 32.32
C GLU A 243 -23.17 -2.66 31.16
N VAL A 244 -22.78 -1.42 30.90
CA VAL A 244 -21.77 -1.13 29.88
C VAL A 244 -20.39 -1.36 30.51
N ASP A 245 -19.54 -2.13 29.83
CA ASP A 245 -18.15 -2.26 30.23
C ASP A 245 -17.34 -1.07 29.69
N GLU A 246 -17.37 0.01 30.48
CA GLU A 246 -16.75 1.30 30.18
C GLU A 246 -15.26 1.21 29.81
N ASN A 247 -14.54 0.20 30.31
CA ASN A 247 -13.11 0.04 30.04
C ASN A 247 -12.81 -0.55 28.66
N ASN A 248 -13.81 -1.17 28.02
CA ASN A 248 -13.67 -1.87 26.74
C ASN A 248 -14.47 -1.20 25.61
N ILE A 249 -14.92 0.05 25.82
CA ILE A 249 -15.50 0.85 24.74
C ILE A 249 -14.40 1.23 23.75
N VAL A 250 -14.65 1.01 22.46
CA VAL A 250 -13.69 1.29 21.39
C VAL A 250 -14.28 2.30 20.42
N GLY A 251 -13.73 3.52 20.41
CA GLY A 251 -14.00 4.47 19.33
C GLY A 251 -13.14 4.13 18.12
N VAL A 252 -13.76 3.81 16.98
CA VAL A 252 -13.01 3.43 15.78
C VAL A 252 -12.28 4.66 15.24
N ARG A 253 -10.94 4.60 15.27
CA ARG A 253 -10.07 5.64 14.72
C ARG A 253 -9.69 5.33 13.27
N PRO A 254 -9.40 6.35 12.44
CA PRO A 254 -8.85 6.12 11.11
C PRO A 254 -7.58 5.27 11.19
N ASN A 255 -7.46 4.25 10.34
CA ASN A 255 -6.24 3.48 10.13
C ASN A 255 -5.78 3.76 8.70
N ASP A 256 -4.72 4.53 8.54
CA ASP A 256 -4.23 4.98 7.23
C ASP A 256 -3.01 4.17 6.80
N PRO A 257 -3.11 3.30 5.78
CA PRO A 257 -1.95 2.58 5.26
C PRO A 257 -0.84 3.50 4.74
N LEU A 258 -1.19 4.70 4.25
CA LEU A 258 -0.22 5.69 3.78
C LEU A 258 0.47 6.42 4.93
N TYR A 259 -0.06 6.33 6.15
CA TYR A 259 0.47 7.02 7.33
C TYR A 259 0.68 8.53 7.18
N LEU A 260 -0.13 9.17 6.33
CA LEU A 260 -0.10 10.61 6.09
C LEU A 260 -1.14 11.35 6.95
N MET A 261 -2.19 10.65 7.39
CA MET A 261 -3.24 11.19 8.24
C MET A 261 -2.79 11.39 9.69
N SER A 262 -3.29 12.45 10.34
CA SER A 262 -3.18 12.66 11.79
C SER A 262 -4.35 12.06 12.58
N GLY A 263 -4.17 11.80 13.88
CA GLY A 263 -5.24 11.31 14.77
C GLY A 263 -5.75 9.91 14.41
N THR A 264 -4.83 9.04 14.02
CA THR A 264 -5.12 7.68 13.56
C THR A 264 -5.05 6.66 14.71
N SER A 265 -5.23 5.37 14.39
CA SER A 265 -4.95 4.26 15.30
C SER A 265 -3.45 3.99 15.49
N CYS A 266 -2.58 4.59 14.68
CA CYS A 266 -1.13 4.42 14.80
C CYS A 266 -0.61 5.09 16.08
N PRO A 267 0.26 4.43 16.86
CA PRO A 267 0.97 5.06 17.98
C PRO A 267 1.86 6.22 17.51
N GLU A 268 1.80 7.38 18.19
CA GLU A 268 2.52 8.62 17.80
C GLU A 268 3.92 8.75 18.43
N ASP A 269 4.45 7.66 18.99
CA ASP A 269 5.70 7.64 19.76
C ASP A 269 6.99 7.73 18.91
N PHE A 270 6.89 7.95 17.60
CA PHE A 270 8.02 7.87 16.66
C PHE A 270 8.68 9.21 16.33
N GLY A 271 7.96 10.33 16.43
CA GLY A 271 8.45 11.65 16.03
C GLY A 271 7.32 12.63 15.72
N PRO A 272 7.65 13.89 15.39
CA PRO A 272 6.67 14.87 14.95
C PRO A 272 6.18 14.55 13.53
N GLY A 273 4.90 14.83 13.27
CA GLY A 273 4.32 14.74 11.94
C GLY A 273 3.90 13.32 11.54
N PRO A 274 3.61 13.10 10.25
CA PRO A 274 3.20 11.79 9.74
C PRO A 274 4.36 10.78 9.77
N MET A 275 4.02 9.51 9.97
CA MET A 275 5.02 8.45 10.02
C MET A 275 5.66 8.21 8.63
N PHE A 276 4.94 8.48 7.55
CA PHE A 276 5.45 8.40 6.19
C PHE A 276 5.49 9.77 5.52
N THR A 277 6.24 9.87 4.43
CA THR A 277 6.23 11.00 3.51
C THR A 277 5.79 10.53 2.12
N GLU A 278 5.09 11.41 1.40
CA GLU A 278 4.63 11.14 0.03
C GLU A 278 5.84 11.13 -0.94
N LEU A 279 5.84 10.19 -1.89
CA LEU A 279 6.88 10.06 -2.90
C LEU A 279 6.84 11.26 -3.86
N GLU A 280 8.01 11.75 -4.29
CA GLU A 280 8.09 12.81 -5.28
C GLU A 280 7.32 12.44 -6.57
N GLY A 281 6.49 13.37 -7.05
CA GLY A 281 5.60 13.14 -8.19
C GLY A 281 4.29 12.41 -7.86
N SER A 282 4.05 12.09 -6.58
CA SER A 282 2.76 11.60 -6.08
C SER A 282 1.92 12.75 -5.48
N PRO A 283 0.58 12.75 -5.61
CA PRO A 283 -0.25 11.82 -6.38
C PRO A 283 -0.06 11.95 -7.89
N PHE A 284 -0.25 10.84 -8.62
CA PHE A 284 -0.31 10.82 -10.09
C PHE A 284 -1.56 10.11 -10.60
N VAL A 285 -1.94 10.37 -11.86
CA VAL A 285 -3.14 9.80 -12.49
C VAL A 285 -2.74 8.87 -13.63
N VAL A 286 -3.28 7.65 -13.61
CA VAL A 286 -3.16 6.68 -14.69
C VAL A 286 -4.52 6.52 -15.38
N PRO A 287 -4.65 6.86 -16.67
CA PRO A 287 -5.89 6.62 -17.40
C PRO A 287 -6.08 5.13 -17.66
N VAL A 288 -7.25 4.60 -17.32
CA VAL A 288 -7.65 3.20 -17.57
C VAL A 288 -8.79 3.18 -18.59
N LYS A 289 -8.61 2.41 -19.66
CA LYS A 289 -9.60 2.26 -20.73
C LYS A 289 -10.59 1.15 -20.41
N TYR A 290 -11.88 1.47 -20.51
CA TYR A 290 -12.96 0.49 -20.37
C TYR A 290 -14.17 0.92 -21.20
N ASN A 291 -14.72 0.00 -21.99
CA ASN A 291 -15.85 0.24 -22.90
C ASN A 291 -15.70 1.50 -23.79
N GLY A 292 -14.50 1.74 -24.30
CA GLY A 292 -14.20 2.88 -25.19
C GLY A 292 -14.08 4.24 -24.48
N GLN A 293 -14.19 4.29 -23.15
CA GLN A 293 -14.00 5.48 -22.35
C GLN A 293 -12.74 5.35 -21.46
N GLU A 294 -12.08 6.47 -21.19
CA GLU A 294 -10.98 6.54 -20.23
C GLU A 294 -11.48 7.04 -18.88
N TYR A 295 -11.06 6.35 -17.83
CA TYR A 295 -11.37 6.67 -16.44
C TYR A 295 -10.08 6.97 -15.68
N PRO A 296 -10.00 8.07 -14.92
CA PRO A 296 -8.80 8.41 -14.16
C PRO A 296 -8.68 7.52 -12.92
N VAL A 297 -7.59 6.77 -12.82
CA VAL A 297 -7.18 6.07 -11.60
C VAL A 297 -6.10 6.90 -10.92
N ARG A 298 -6.34 7.33 -9.67
CA ARG A 298 -5.38 8.11 -8.90
C ARG A 298 -4.51 7.18 -8.06
N VAL A 299 -3.22 7.45 -8.03
CA VAL A 299 -2.25 6.65 -7.29
C VAL A 299 -1.47 7.55 -6.35
N ARG A 300 -1.45 7.16 -5.07
CA ARG A 300 -0.62 7.78 -4.03
C ARG A 300 0.41 6.79 -3.57
N ALA A 301 1.65 7.23 -3.38
CA ALA A 301 2.74 6.39 -2.94
C ALA A 301 3.46 7.09 -1.81
N ALA A 302 3.71 6.39 -0.71
CA ALA A 302 4.35 6.96 0.47
C ALA A 302 5.29 5.94 1.12
N TYR A 303 6.34 6.45 1.77
CA TYR A 303 7.35 5.65 2.43
C TYR A 303 7.76 6.24 3.79
N ALA A 304 8.28 5.39 4.67
CA ALA A 304 8.57 5.76 6.05
C ALA A 304 9.65 6.84 6.17
N CYS A 305 9.35 7.86 6.97
CA CYS A 305 10.30 8.88 7.40
C CYS A 305 11.49 8.24 8.12
N ALA A 306 12.66 8.88 8.06
CA ALA A 306 13.87 8.35 8.67
C ALA A 306 13.74 8.21 10.20
N HIS A 307 13.17 9.21 10.88
CA HIS A 307 13.01 9.21 12.34
C HIS A 307 12.11 8.08 12.88
N VAL A 308 11.24 7.52 12.04
CA VAL A 308 10.35 6.40 12.40
C VAL A 308 11.09 5.08 12.50
N ARG A 309 12.23 4.97 11.81
CA ARG A 309 13.03 3.74 11.72
C ARG A 309 14.38 3.87 12.40
N ASP A 310 14.76 5.08 12.76
CA ASP A 310 16.05 5.41 13.34
C ASP A 310 15.89 6.27 14.60
N PRO A 311 16.02 5.68 15.81
CA PRO A 311 15.95 6.45 17.07
C PRO A 311 17.11 7.43 17.28
N SER A 312 18.15 7.44 16.42
CA SER A 312 19.21 8.46 16.47
C SER A 312 18.94 9.66 15.58
N ASN A 313 17.89 9.63 14.76
CA ASN A 313 17.49 10.79 14.00
C ASN A 313 17.14 11.95 14.97
N PRO A 314 17.60 13.18 14.72
CA PRO A 314 17.29 14.32 15.60
C PRO A 314 15.81 14.60 15.83
N GLU A 315 14.95 14.19 14.89
CA GLU A 315 13.49 14.33 14.98
C GLU A 315 12.83 13.15 15.70
N ALA A 316 13.55 12.05 15.99
CA ALA A 316 12.97 10.88 16.62
C ALA A 316 12.61 11.16 18.08
N THR A 317 11.39 10.80 18.48
CA THR A 317 10.91 10.95 19.86
C THR A 317 10.62 9.61 20.53
N TRP A 318 11.41 8.58 20.18
CA TRP A 318 11.19 7.22 20.66
C TRP A 318 11.28 7.16 22.19
N PRO A 319 10.29 6.56 22.88
CA PRO A 319 10.37 6.30 24.30
C PRO A 319 11.63 5.54 24.69
N GLU A 320 12.22 5.87 25.85
CA GLU A 320 13.43 5.21 26.35
C GLU A 320 13.30 3.68 26.39
N ALA A 321 12.10 3.17 26.70
CA ALA A 321 11.77 1.75 26.73
C ALA A 321 12.00 1.01 25.39
N TYR A 322 12.01 1.73 24.26
CA TYR A 322 12.23 1.19 22.92
C TYR A 322 13.63 1.49 22.37
N THR A 323 14.51 2.08 23.19
CA THR A 323 15.90 2.33 22.81
C THR A 323 16.60 1.00 22.51
N GLY A 324 17.19 0.88 21.33
CA GLY A 324 17.89 -0.32 20.88
C GLY A 324 16.99 -1.43 20.32
N TRP A 325 15.66 -1.21 20.28
CA TRP A 325 14.76 -2.13 19.56
C TRP A 325 14.97 -2.00 18.05
N ASP A 326 14.75 -3.09 17.31
CA ASP A 326 14.55 -3.00 15.88
C ASP A 326 13.25 -2.23 15.58
N SER A 327 13.30 -1.33 14.61
CA SER A 327 12.16 -0.51 14.19
C SER A 327 10.87 -1.31 13.94
N GLY A 328 10.97 -2.53 13.41
CA GLY A 328 9.80 -3.38 13.16
C GLY A 328 9.18 -3.97 14.43
N SER A 329 9.91 -4.00 15.54
CA SER A 329 9.43 -4.51 16.83
C SER A 329 8.68 -3.48 17.67
N THR A 330 8.81 -2.19 17.32
CA THR A 330 8.11 -1.08 17.98
C THR A 330 6.59 -1.17 17.80
N PRO A 331 5.78 -0.50 18.64
CA PRO A 331 4.32 -0.46 18.46
C PRO A 331 3.88 0.01 17.07
N TRP A 332 4.48 1.08 16.53
CA TRP A 332 4.18 1.59 15.19
C TRP A 332 4.74 0.68 14.08
N GLY A 333 5.89 0.03 14.30
CA GLY A 333 6.43 -0.98 13.37
C GLY A 333 5.59 -2.25 13.27
N LYS A 334 4.93 -2.66 14.36
CA LYS A 334 3.93 -3.74 14.36
C LYS A 334 2.62 -3.29 13.74
N HIS A 335 2.22 -2.03 13.93
CA HIS A 335 1.07 -1.47 13.22
C HIS A 335 1.32 -1.42 11.70
N ALA A 336 2.53 -1.04 11.27
CA ALA A 336 2.96 -1.04 9.85
C ALA A 336 2.91 -2.43 9.22
N ASP A 337 3.26 -3.47 9.98
CA ASP A 337 3.15 -4.86 9.55
C ASP A 337 1.71 -5.27 9.20
N GLN A 338 0.71 -4.65 9.80
CA GLN A 338 -0.72 -4.92 9.54
C GLN A 338 -1.29 -4.10 8.36
N ASN A 339 -0.48 -3.21 7.77
CA ASN A 339 -0.86 -2.31 6.69
C ASN A 339 0.03 -2.46 5.45
N MET A 340 0.67 -3.62 5.27
CA MET A 340 1.53 -3.90 4.13
C MET A 340 0.72 -4.15 2.85
N GLY A 341 1.23 -3.66 1.72
CA GLY A 341 0.66 -3.94 0.40
C GLY A 341 0.12 -2.70 -0.30
N VAL A 342 -0.79 -2.93 -1.24
CA VAL A 342 -1.44 -1.88 -2.03
C VAL A 342 -2.88 -1.71 -1.57
N SER A 343 -3.22 -0.55 -1.03
CA SER A 343 -4.58 -0.21 -0.61
C SER A 343 -5.44 0.19 -1.81
N LEU A 344 -6.55 -0.50 -2.02
CA LEU A 344 -7.48 -0.23 -3.12
C LEU A 344 -8.69 0.54 -2.63
N MET A 345 -8.89 1.75 -3.13
CA MET A 345 -9.99 2.64 -2.78
C MET A 345 -11.03 2.72 -3.90
N ARG A 346 -12.30 2.66 -3.49
CA ARG A 346 -13.47 2.79 -4.37
C ARG A 346 -14.57 3.50 -3.60
N ALA A 347 -15.15 4.57 -4.18
CA ALA A 347 -16.22 5.34 -3.53
C ALA A 347 -15.86 5.78 -2.09
N HIS A 348 -14.62 6.23 -1.88
CA HIS A 348 -14.06 6.67 -0.59
C HIS A 348 -13.98 5.60 0.52
N ARG A 349 -14.25 4.33 0.20
CA ARG A 349 -14.09 3.17 1.07
C ARG A 349 -12.99 2.27 0.52
N GLU A 350 -12.14 1.73 1.40
CA GLU A 350 -11.17 0.72 0.97
C GLU A 350 -11.89 -0.56 0.59
N VAL A 351 -11.66 -1.11 -0.60
CA VAL A 351 -12.14 -2.43 -1.01
C VAL A 351 -11.34 -3.50 -0.31
N MET A 352 -10.01 -3.39 -0.38
CA MET A 352 -9.07 -4.30 0.26
C MET A 352 -7.68 -3.68 0.37
N LEU A 353 -6.85 -4.28 1.22
CA LEU A 353 -5.40 -4.13 1.23
C LEU A 353 -4.80 -5.37 0.55
N ASP A 354 -4.15 -5.18 -0.59
CA ASP A 354 -3.62 -6.28 -1.42
C ASP A 354 -2.15 -6.55 -1.10
N GLU A 355 -1.92 -7.58 -0.28
CA GLU A 355 -0.59 -8.06 0.11
C GLU A 355 0.13 -8.81 -1.04
N SER A 356 -0.54 -9.12 -2.15
CA SER A 356 0.09 -9.88 -3.25
C SER A 356 1.24 -9.14 -3.95
N TRP A 357 1.35 -7.83 -3.72
CA TRP A 357 2.42 -6.95 -4.22
C TRP A 357 3.67 -6.94 -3.34
N VAL A 358 3.61 -7.59 -2.19
CA VAL A 358 4.68 -7.63 -1.20
C VAL A 358 5.47 -8.93 -1.32
N SER A 359 6.80 -8.81 -1.17
CA SER A 359 7.68 -9.98 -1.00
C SER A 359 7.56 -10.50 0.43
N GLY A 360 6.86 -11.62 0.64
CA GLY A 360 6.47 -12.11 1.98
C GLY A 360 7.60 -12.37 2.99
N ASP A 361 8.84 -12.51 2.54
CA ASP A 361 10.01 -12.76 3.42
C ASP A 361 10.78 -11.48 3.79
N ASP A 362 10.42 -10.33 3.21
CA ASP A 362 11.15 -9.08 3.41
C ASP A 362 10.45 -8.17 4.43
N PRO A 363 10.98 -8.03 5.68
CA PRO A 363 10.37 -7.17 6.69
C PRO A 363 10.42 -5.69 6.33
N ARG A 364 11.16 -5.28 5.28
CA ARG A 364 11.22 -3.88 4.82
C ARG A 364 9.95 -3.44 4.11
N GLU A 365 9.13 -4.38 3.68
CA GLU A 365 7.91 -4.13 2.91
C GLU A 365 6.84 -3.35 3.70
N ARG A 366 6.95 -3.34 5.03
CA ARG A 366 6.11 -2.53 5.91
C ARG A 366 6.41 -1.03 5.88
N TRP A 367 7.49 -0.60 5.23
CA TRP A 367 7.94 0.80 5.26
C TRP A 367 7.61 1.58 3.99
N TRP A 368 6.77 1.02 3.13
CA TRP A 368 6.21 1.69 1.97
C TRP A 368 4.78 1.21 1.75
N THR A 369 3.96 2.04 1.11
CA THR A 369 2.65 1.60 0.62
C THR A 369 2.27 2.35 -0.65
N VAL A 370 1.27 1.83 -1.34
CA VAL A 370 0.61 2.51 -2.45
C VAL A 370 -0.89 2.48 -2.23
N GLU A 371 -1.58 3.59 -2.46
CA GLU A 371 -3.04 3.67 -2.53
C GLU A 371 -3.45 3.86 -3.99
N VAL A 372 -4.40 3.05 -4.47
CA VAL A 372 -4.98 3.14 -5.82
C VAL A 372 -6.46 3.43 -5.69
N ASP A 373 -6.90 4.57 -6.19
CA ASP A 373 -8.27 5.07 -6.08
C ASP A 373 -8.95 5.13 -7.46
N PHE A 374 -10.00 4.34 -7.62
CA PHE A 374 -10.72 4.17 -8.89
C PHE A 374 -12.24 4.36 -8.74
N SER A 375 -12.90 4.71 -9.85
CA SER A 375 -14.36 4.88 -9.88
C SER A 375 -15.10 3.55 -9.98
N THR A 376 -16.37 3.54 -9.59
CA THR A 376 -17.23 2.34 -9.65
C THR A 376 -17.46 1.82 -11.08
N ASP A 377 -17.17 2.64 -12.09
CA ASP A 377 -17.22 2.24 -13.51
C ASP A 377 -16.17 1.18 -13.85
N LEU A 378 -15.07 1.12 -13.08
CA LEU A 378 -13.97 0.18 -13.29
C LEU A 378 -14.10 -1.12 -12.46
N ASP A 379 -15.24 -1.36 -11.80
CA ASP A 379 -15.46 -2.55 -10.97
C ASP A 379 -15.18 -3.86 -11.71
N GLU A 380 -15.63 -3.97 -12.95
CA GLU A 380 -15.44 -5.16 -13.78
C GLU A 380 -13.98 -5.33 -14.20
N VAL A 381 -13.28 -4.22 -14.46
CA VAL A 381 -11.86 -4.22 -14.83
C VAL A 381 -10.99 -4.65 -13.65
N PHE A 382 -11.23 -4.10 -12.46
CA PHE A 382 -10.52 -4.49 -11.24
C PHE A 382 -10.96 -5.87 -10.72
N GLY A 383 -12.12 -6.37 -11.15
CA GLY A 383 -12.68 -7.64 -10.71
C GLY A 383 -13.22 -7.58 -9.27
N VAL A 384 -13.90 -6.48 -8.92
CA VAL A 384 -14.48 -6.27 -7.58
C VAL A 384 -15.56 -7.31 -7.30
N THR A 385 -15.44 -8.03 -6.18
CA THR A 385 -16.42 -9.05 -5.76
C THR A 385 -17.70 -8.45 -5.20
N ASN A 386 -18.79 -9.24 -5.18
CA ASN A 386 -20.10 -8.78 -4.68
C ASN A 386 -20.08 -8.31 -3.21
N ASN A 387 -19.26 -8.96 -2.40
CA ASN A 387 -19.09 -8.69 -0.97
C ASN A 387 -17.96 -7.68 -0.69
N LYS A 388 -17.45 -6.99 -1.73
CA LYS A 388 -16.43 -5.91 -1.63
C LYS A 388 -15.18 -6.32 -0.84
N GLN A 389 -14.74 -7.57 -1.02
CA GLN A 389 -13.63 -8.17 -0.27
C GLN A 389 -12.48 -8.64 -1.17
N GLY A 390 -12.60 -8.46 -2.49
CA GLY A 390 -11.57 -8.87 -3.43
C GLY A 390 -11.61 -8.06 -4.72
N THR A 391 -10.46 -8.02 -5.39
CA THR A 391 -10.26 -7.43 -6.72
C THR A 391 -9.50 -8.44 -7.58
N MET A 392 -10.22 -9.44 -8.08
CA MET A 392 -9.61 -10.66 -8.63
C MET A 392 -8.66 -10.39 -9.80
N THR A 393 -8.99 -9.41 -10.65
CA THR A 393 -8.13 -9.05 -11.78
C THR A 393 -6.88 -8.33 -11.29
N PHE A 394 -7.02 -7.40 -10.35
CA PHE A 394 -5.89 -6.62 -9.81
C PHE A 394 -4.90 -7.50 -9.05
N GLN A 395 -5.37 -8.41 -8.20
CA GLN A 395 -4.50 -9.36 -7.48
C GLN A 395 -3.71 -10.25 -8.42
N ARG A 396 -4.30 -10.65 -9.55
CA ARG A 396 -3.59 -11.43 -10.58
C ARG A 396 -2.49 -10.62 -11.28
N LEU A 397 -2.57 -9.29 -11.31
CA LEU A 397 -1.53 -8.45 -11.90
C LEU A 397 -0.25 -8.42 -11.09
N ALA A 398 -0.32 -8.52 -9.76
CA ALA A 398 0.87 -8.51 -8.92
C ALA A 398 1.87 -9.61 -9.33
N ARG A 399 1.35 -10.77 -9.72
CA ARG A 399 2.13 -11.94 -10.16
C ARG A 399 2.29 -12.07 -11.68
N PHE A 400 1.76 -11.11 -12.44
CA PHE A 400 1.82 -11.15 -13.90
C PHE A 400 3.29 -11.04 -14.37
N ASP A 401 3.77 -12.09 -15.02
CA ASP A 401 5.05 -12.13 -15.69
C ASP A 401 4.83 -12.57 -17.13
N TRP A 402 5.00 -11.62 -18.05
CA TRP A 402 4.75 -11.84 -19.45
C TRP A 402 5.68 -12.92 -20.03
N LYS A 403 6.90 -13.08 -19.52
CA LYS A 403 7.84 -14.11 -20.00
C LYS A 403 7.35 -15.52 -19.64
N ARG A 404 6.70 -15.66 -18.47
CA ARG A 404 6.11 -16.93 -18.01
C ARG A 404 4.79 -17.25 -18.70
N GLU A 405 4.03 -16.22 -19.06
CA GLU A 405 2.74 -16.37 -19.75
C GLU A 405 2.86 -16.39 -21.29
N ALA A 406 4.06 -16.14 -21.84
CA ALA A 406 4.31 -16.13 -23.28
C ALA A 406 4.12 -17.53 -23.90
N LEU A 407 3.40 -17.59 -25.01
CA LEU A 407 3.22 -18.79 -25.82
C LEU A 407 4.36 -18.94 -26.85
N PRO A 408 4.62 -20.15 -27.40
CA PRO A 408 5.58 -20.33 -28.47
C PRO A 408 5.30 -19.39 -29.66
N GLY A 409 6.27 -18.53 -29.99
CA GLY A 409 6.14 -17.50 -31.03
C GLY A 409 5.87 -16.08 -30.49
N GLU A 410 5.69 -15.91 -29.19
CA GLU A 410 5.60 -14.60 -28.53
C GLU A 410 6.97 -14.22 -27.94
N GLU A 411 7.71 -13.33 -28.61
CA GLU A 411 9.08 -12.95 -28.20
C GLU A 411 9.13 -11.61 -27.45
N SER A 412 8.02 -10.86 -27.44
CA SER A 412 7.95 -9.55 -26.81
C SER A 412 6.68 -9.35 -25.98
N PHE A 413 6.74 -8.41 -25.04
CA PHE A 413 5.57 -7.94 -24.30
C PHE A 413 4.46 -7.40 -25.23
N GLY A 414 4.82 -6.88 -26.42
CA GLY A 414 3.85 -6.45 -27.42
C GLY A 414 3.04 -7.59 -28.02
N ASP A 415 3.64 -8.77 -28.18
CA ASP A 415 2.99 -9.94 -28.79
C ASP A 415 1.91 -10.53 -27.87
N ILE A 416 2.26 -10.78 -26.60
CA ILE A 416 1.33 -11.22 -25.57
C ILE A 416 0.22 -10.18 -25.33
N ARG A 417 0.54 -8.88 -25.33
CA ARG A 417 -0.47 -7.82 -25.16
C ARG A 417 -1.53 -7.89 -26.27
N ARG A 418 -1.12 -8.06 -27.53
CA ARG A 418 -2.05 -8.18 -28.67
C ARG A 418 -2.97 -9.39 -28.51
N ARG A 419 -2.43 -10.55 -28.10
CA ARG A 419 -3.26 -11.74 -27.84
C ARG A 419 -4.24 -11.51 -26.69
N MET A 420 -3.78 -10.96 -25.57
CA MET A 420 -4.64 -10.62 -24.43
C MET A 420 -5.76 -9.65 -24.83
N GLU A 421 -5.49 -8.69 -25.71
CA GLU A 421 -6.49 -7.78 -26.28
C GLU A 421 -7.51 -8.54 -27.14
N GLU A 422 -7.07 -9.47 -27.99
CA GLU A 422 -7.95 -10.31 -28.83
C GLU A 422 -8.83 -11.28 -28.02
N GLU A 423 -8.30 -11.82 -26.92
CA GLU A 423 -9.01 -12.70 -25.98
C GLU A 423 -9.94 -11.94 -25.01
N GLY A 424 -9.85 -10.61 -24.99
CA GLY A 424 -10.61 -9.77 -24.07
C GLY A 424 -10.18 -9.90 -22.60
N ASP A 425 -8.89 -10.14 -22.34
CA ASP A 425 -8.37 -10.26 -20.97
C ASP A 425 -8.46 -8.90 -20.25
N PRO A 426 -9.20 -8.82 -19.12
CA PRO A 426 -9.40 -7.55 -18.40
C PRO A 426 -8.10 -6.96 -17.82
N ARG A 427 -7.03 -7.76 -17.67
CA ARG A 427 -5.73 -7.31 -17.17
C ARG A 427 -5.08 -6.28 -18.10
N VAL A 428 -5.36 -6.31 -19.40
CA VAL A 428 -4.76 -5.40 -20.39
C VAL A 428 -4.94 -3.94 -19.99
N SER A 429 -6.15 -3.58 -19.58
CA SER A 429 -6.50 -2.21 -19.19
C SER A 429 -5.72 -1.70 -17.96
N LEU A 430 -5.11 -2.60 -17.20
CA LEU A 430 -4.41 -2.31 -15.95
C LEU A 430 -2.88 -2.47 -16.05
N ILE A 431 -2.33 -2.85 -17.21
CA ILE A 431 -0.88 -3.07 -17.35
C ILE A 431 -0.10 -1.77 -17.13
N ASP A 432 -0.56 -0.64 -17.68
CA ASP A 432 0.11 0.64 -17.47
C ASP A 432 0.07 1.07 -16.00
N LEU A 433 -1.04 0.81 -15.30
CA LEU A 433 -1.17 1.02 -13.86
C LEU A 433 -0.15 0.17 -13.09
N ARG A 434 -0.07 -1.14 -13.38
CA ARG A 434 0.92 -2.04 -12.78
C ARG A 434 2.34 -1.51 -12.97
N ARG A 435 2.70 -1.08 -14.18
CA ARG A 435 4.05 -0.54 -14.46
C ARG A 435 4.36 0.68 -13.57
N GLN A 436 3.41 1.60 -13.41
CA GLN A 436 3.61 2.78 -12.58
C GLN A 436 3.73 2.44 -11.09
N ILE A 437 2.93 1.49 -10.60
CA ILE A 437 3.02 0.99 -9.21
C ILE A 437 4.39 0.34 -8.96
N GLU A 438 4.87 -0.52 -9.88
CA GLU A 438 6.18 -1.15 -9.77
C GLU A 438 7.33 -0.13 -9.78
N ASN A 439 7.23 0.91 -10.62
CA ASN A 439 8.22 2.00 -10.63
C ASN A 439 8.25 2.75 -9.29
N ALA A 440 7.09 3.15 -8.76
CA ALA A 440 6.99 3.82 -7.47
C ALA A 440 7.53 2.95 -6.33
N ARG A 441 7.17 1.65 -6.32
CA ARG A 441 7.67 0.65 -5.36
C ARG A 441 9.19 0.56 -5.37
N ARG A 442 9.81 0.47 -6.55
CA ARG A 442 11.29 0.44 -6.67
C ARG A 442 11.95 1.68 -6.09
N LEU A 443 11.42 2.87 -6.39
CA LEU A 443 11.94 4.14 -5.86
C LEU A 443 11.81 4.20 -4.34
N MET A 444 10.64 3.87 -3.79
CA MET A 444 10.41 3.87 -2.34
C MET A 444 11.34 2.88 -1.60
N ARG A 445 11.54 1.68 -2.15
CA ARG A 445 12.49 0.70 -1.58
C ARG A 445 13.92 1.24 -1.54
N SER A 446 14.37 1.92 -2.60
CA SER A 446 15.67 2.59 -2.62
C SER A 446 15.77 3.66 -1.53
N ARG A 447 14.79 4.56 -1.41
CA ARG A 447 14.74 5.59 -0.35
C ARG A 447 14.75 5.00 1.06
N VAL A 448 14.00 3.93 1.29
CA VAL A 448 13.95 3.24 2.59
C VAL A 448 15.32 2.66 2.96
N ARG A 449 16.09 2.16 1.98
CA ARG A 449 17.43 1.59 2.17
C ARG A 449 18.50 2.66 2.45
N GLU A 450 18.52 3.74 1.68
CA GLU A 450 19.50 4.84 1.83
C GLU A 450 19.54 5.38 3.26
N ALA A 451 18.36 5.59 3.87
CA ALA A 451 18.26 6.09 5.24
C ALA A 451 18.78 5.12 6.34
N ARG A 452 19.07 3.84 6.01
CA ARG A 452 19.63 2.85 6.95
C ARG A 452 21.16 2.77 6.88
N GLN A 453 21.77 3.12 5.75
CA GLN A 453 23.22 3.05 5.55
C GLN A 453 23.98 4.08 6.42
N SER A 454 23.28 5.07 6.96
CA SER A 454 23.80 6.02 7.97
C SER A 454 24.23 5.37 9.29
N ARG A 455 23.81 4.13 9.60
CA ARG A 455 24.01 3.50 10.93
C ARG A 455 24.81 2.18 10.95
N GLY A 456 25.26 1.69 9.80
CA GLY A 456 25.63 0.28 9.65
C GLY A 456 27.06 -0.05 9.19
N ALA A 457 28.05 0.84 9.29
CA ALA A 457 29.41 0.48 8.91
C ALA A 457 30.11 -0.35 10.01
N ARG A 458 29.74 -1.64 10.14
CA ARG A 458 30.83 -2.64 10.19
C ARG A 458 31.45 -2.55 8.81
N HIS A 459 32.72 -2.16 8.77
CA HIS A 459 33.49 -1.79 7.59
C HIS A 459 33.60 -2.95 6.59
N VAL A 460 32.52 -3.21 5.86
CA VAL A 460 32.57 -3.82 4.54
C VAL A 460 32.55 -2.63 3.60
N GLN A 461 33.70 -2.26 3.06
CA GLN A 461 33.76 -1.27 1.99
C GLN A 461 32.83 -1.75 0.87
N SER A 462 31.92 -0.90 0.40
CA SER A 462 31.16 -1.19 -0.81
C SER A 462 32.14 -1.35 -1.98
N GLU A 463 31.76 -2.11 -3.02
CA GLU A 463 32.59 -2.26 -4.22
C GLU A 463 32.94 -0.91 -4.86
N ASP A 464 32.02 0.06 -4.78
CA ASP A 464 32.27 1.45 -5.22
C ASP A 464 33.37 2.13 -4.39
N GLN A 465 33.38 1.94 -3.08
CA GLN A 465 34.43 2.47 -2.20
C GLN A 465 35.78 1.82 -2.47
N LYS A 466 35.81 0.52 -2.83
CA LYS A 466 37.04 -0.17 -3.24
C LYS A 466 37.54 0.38 -4.58
N ALA A 467 36.66 0.60 -5.54
CA ALA A 467 37.00 1.21 -6.82
C ALA A 467 37.58 2.62 -6.64
N ASP A 468 36.92 3.48 -5.86
CA ASP A 468 37.41 4.84 -5.56
C ASP A 468 38.75 4.83 -4.82
N ALA A 469 38.96 3.88 -3.91
CA ALA A 469 40.23 3.72 -3.21
C ALA A 469 41.36 3.29 -4.16
N LYS A 470 41.09 2.34 -5.07
CA LYS A 470 42.04 1.89 -6.10
C LYS A 470 42.42 3.03 -7.05
N VAL A 471 41.42 3.75 -7.58
CA VAL A 471 41.68 4.93 -8.43
C VAL A 471 42.44 6.01 -7.67
N THR A 472 42.11 6.23 -6.39
CA THR A 472 42.85 7.16 -5.53
C THR A 472 44.32 6.77 -5.36
N ALA A 473 44.62 5.48 -5.22
CA ALA A 473 46.00 4.98 -5.13
C ALA A 473 46.78 5.28 -6.42
N ALA A 474 46.19 4.99 -7.57
CA ALA A 474 46.80 5.26 -8.87
C ALA A 474 47.05 6.75 -9.11
N VAL A 475 46.11 7.61 -8.72
CA VAL A 475 46.31 9.07 -8.76
C VAL A 475 47.46 9.49 -7.84
N LYS A 476 47.55 8.95 -6.62
CA LYS A 476 48.66 9.26 -5.69
C LYS A 476 50.01 8.81 -6.26
N HIS A 477 50.09 7.62 -6.86
CA HIS A 477 51.30 7.11 -7.50
C HIS A 477 51.78 8.05 -8.61
N ARG A 478 50.88 8.46 -9.51
CA ARG A 478 51.21 9.39 -10.59
C ARG A 478 51.67 10.77 -10.09
N ILE A 479 51.07 11.28 -9.01
CA ILE A 479 51.53 12.53 -8.37
C ILE A 479 52.97 12.39 -7.86
N GLN A 480 53.33 11.23 -7.30
CA GLN A 480 54.71 10.95 -6.83
C GLN A 480 55.72 10.88 -7.99
N GLU A 481 55.30 10.39 -9.15
CA GLU A 481 56.10 10.40 -10.38
C GLU A 481 56.22 11.80 -11.02
N GLY A 482 55.55 12.80 -10.46
CA GLY A 482 55.63 14.20 -10.89
C GLY A 482 54.53 14.64 -11.85
N TYR A 483 53.54 13.78 -12.15
CA TYR A 483 52.39 14.13 -12.97
C TYR A 483 51.30 14.78 -12.11
N LYS A 484 51.06 16.09 -12.28
CA LYS A 484 50.02 16.83 -11.56
C LYS A 484 48.92 17.34 -12.50
N GLY A 485 47.67 17.09 -12.12
CA GLY A 485 46.47 17.58 -12.79
C GLY A 485 45.98 18.93 -12.27
N LYS A 486 44.86 19.41 -12.84
CA LYS A 486 44.24 20.69 -12.45
C LYS A 486 43.76 20.68 -10.99
N SER A 487 43.22 19.55 -10.52
CA SER A 487 42.74 19.36 -9.13
C SER A 487 43.89 19.47 -8.13
N ASP A 488 45.05 18.89 -8.48
CA ASP A 488 46.24 18.85 -7.63
C ASP A 488 46.85 20.24 -7.49
N LEU A 489 47.05 20.94 -8.62
CA LEU A 489 47.59 22.30 -8.66
C LEU A 489 46.66 23.30 -7.94
N ALA A 490 45.35 23.15 -8.10
CA ALA A 490 44.37 23.96 -7.38
C ALA A 490 44.40 23.66 -5.86
N GLY A 491 44.74 22.44 -5.46
CA GLY A 491 44.86 22.00 -4.08
C GLY A 491 46.12 22.51 -3.34
N GLU A 492 47.18 22.87 -4.07
CA GLU A 492 48.42 23.39 -3.47
C GLU A 492 48.29 24.81 -2.91
N SER A 493 47.37 25.60 -3.46
CA SER A 493 47.15 27.00 -3.09
C SER A 493 45.85 27.25 -2.33
N ALA A 494 44.94 26.27 -2.27
CA ALA A 494 43.66 26.38 -1.59
C ALA A 494 43.74 25.95 -0.11
N THR A 495 43.21 26.79 0.78
CA THR A 495 42.98 26.45 2.19
C THR A 495 41.92 25.36 2.35
N GLU A 496 41.91 24.65 3.48
CA GLU A 496 40.88 23.62 3.77
C GLU A 496 39.45 24.19 3.71
N LYS A 497 39.30 25.46 4.13
CA LYS A 497 38.02 26.17 4.05
C LYS A 497 37.57 26.38 2.60
N GLU A 498 38.46 26.88 1.74
CA GLU A 498 38.17 27.08 0.31
C GLU A 498 37.92 25.76 -0.44
N GLN A 499 38.63 24.68 -0.05
CA GLN A 499 38.39 23.33 -0.57
C GLN A 499 36.96 22.87 -0.24
N ARG A 500 36.51 23.07 0.99
CA ARG A 500 35.16 22.68 1.44
C ARG A 500 34.08 23.54 0.79
N GLU A 501 34.27 24.85 0.72
CA GLU A 501 33.32 25.78 0.08
C GLU A 501 33.08 25.44 -1.39
N LYS A 502 34.15 25.16 -2.17
CA LYS A 502 34.01 24.77 -3.58
C LYS A 502 33.32 23.42 -3.79
N GLN A 503 33.50 22.48 -2.86
CA GLN A 503 32.77 21.21 -2.92
C GLN A 503 31.28 21.40 -2.61
N VAL A 504 30.93 22.24 -1.63
CA VAL A 504 29.53 22.59 -1.34
C VAL A 504 28.90 23.31 -2.53
N GLU A 505 29.59 24.29 -3.12
CA GLU A 505 29.12 24.99 -4.31
C GLU A 505 28.86 24.02 -5.47
N SER A 506 29.79 23.08 -5.74
CA SER A 506 29.61 22.07 -6.79
C SER A 506 28.40 21.18 -6.51
N LEU A 507 28.28 20.58 -5.32
CA LEU A 507 27.20 19.64 -5.03
C LEU A 507 25.83 20.33 -4.93
N VAL A 508 25.73 21.43 -4.21
CA VAL A 508 24.45 22.09 -3.90
C VAL A 508 24.00 23.01 -5.03
N VAL A 509 24.90 23.88 -5.50
CA VAL A 509 24.53 24.94 -6.46
C VAL A 509 24.51 24.40 -7.88
N LYS A 510 25.55 23.64 -8.28
CA LYS A 510 25.68 23.14 -9.65
C LYS A 510 24.93 21.83 -9.88
N HIS A 511 24.95 20.91 -8.91
CA HIS A 511 24.32 19.58 -9.06
C HIS A 511 22.99 19.42 -8.32
N HIS A 512 22.51 20.48 -7.66
CA HIS A 512 21.21 20.51 -6.97
C HIS A 512 21.03 19.38 -5.94
N ILE A 513 22.12 18.94 -5.32
CA ILE A 513 22.11 17.97 -4.21
C ILE A 513 21.71 18.70 -2.93
N ASP A 514 20.87 18.06 -2.10
CA ASP A 514 20.49 18.59 -0.80
C ASP A 514 21.71 18.94 0.06
N GLU A 515 21.63 20.03 0.82
CA GLU A 515 22.77 20.56 1.57
C GLU A 515 23.28 19.57 2.64
N GLN A 516 22.37 18.82 3.28
CA GLN A 516 22.77 17.84 4.30
C GLN A 516 23.46 16.63 3.65
N ASP A 517 22.94 16.13 2.53
CA ASP A 517 23.57 15.04 1.79
C ASP A 517 24.91 15.45 1.17
N ALA A 518 25.02 16.67 0.65
CA ALA A 518 26.26 17.22 0.14
C ALA A 518 27.35 17.27 1.23
N LEU A 519 27.01 17.77 2.42
CA LEU A 519 27.94 17.83 3.56
C LEU A 519 28.37 16.43 4.00
N ARG A 520 27.46 15.47 4.02
CA ARG A 520 27.77 14.07 4.34
C ARG A 520 28.74 13.46 3.32
N GLN A 521 28.49 13.60 2.02
CA GLN A 521 29.40 13.10 0.97
C GLN A 521 30.79 13.73 1.06
N ILE A 522 30.86 15.04 1.38
CA ILE A 522 32.12 15.74 1.59
C ILE A 522 32.90 15.13 2.75
N ASP A 523 32.26 14.98 3.91
CA ASP A 523 32.91 14.43 5.10
C ASP A 523 33.35 12.97 4.89
N GLU A 524 32.53 12.15 4.21
CA GLU A 524 32.88 10.77 3.86
C GLU A 524 34.12 10.70 2.95
N THR A 525 34.16 11.53 1.90
CA THR A 525 35.29 11.57 0.94
C THR A 525 36.58 12.01 1.62
N ILE A 526 36.50 13.07 2.47
CA ILE A 526 37.65 13.58 3.21
C ILE A 526 38.15 12.53 4.20
N LYS A 527 37.25 11.88 4.93
CA LYS A 527 37.59 10.83 5.90
C LYS A 527 38.23 9.62 5.24
N ALA A 528 37.79 9.24 4.04
CA ALA A 528 38.39 8.17 3.24
C ALA A 528 39.77 8.56 2.65
N GLY A 529 40.08 9.86 2.59
CA GLY A 529 41.31 10.34 1.96
C GLY A 529 41.33 10.11 0.44
N ASN A 530 40.14 10.10 -0.17
CA ASN A 530 39.94 9.90 -1.60
C ASN A 530 40.33 11.15 -2.38
N LEU A 531 41.01 10.97 -3.51
CA LEU A 531 41.33 12.05 -4.45
C LEU A 531 40.34 12.10 -5.62
N VAL A 532 39.39 11.17 -5.65
CA VAL A 532 38.31 11.10 -6.64
C VAL A 532 36.95 11.00 -5.96
N ARG A 533 35.90 11.44 -6.64
CA ARG A 533 34.51 11.24 -6.23
C ARG A 533 33.62 10.99 -7.43
N TRP A 534 32.71 10.03 -7.30
CA TRP A 534 31.62 9.79 -8.22
C TRP A 534 30.31 10.39 -7.71
N ILE A 535 29.56 11.10 -8.57
CA ILE A 535 28.20 11.56 -8.27
C ILE A 535 27.25 11.32 -9.46
N GLN A 536 25.95 11.34 -9.20
CA GLN A 536 24.89 11.30 -10.20
C GLN A 536 24.11 12.61 -10.16
N SER A 537 23.86 13.23 -11.31
CA SER A 537 23.08 14.47 -11.39
C SER A 537 22.43 14.65 -12.76
N SER A 538 21.27 15.31 -12.78
CA SER A 538 20.63 15.76 -14.02
C SER A 538 21.41 16.94 -14.60
N GLN A 539 21.72 16.89 -15.89
CA GLN A 539 22.52 17.92 -16.55
C GLN A 539 21.94 18.22 -17.93
N SER A 540 21.82 19.52 -18.24
CA SER A 540 21.35 20.00 -19.55
C SER A 540 22.36 19.77 -20.70
N SER A 541 23.53 19.20 -20.40
CA SER A 541 24.58 18.92 -21.37
C SER A 541 24.29 17.64 -22.15
N PRO A 542 24.60 17.56 -23.46
CA PRO A 542 24.53 16.30 -24.19
C PRO A 542 25.66 15.33 -23.82
N ALA A 543 26.63 15.73 -22.98
CA ALA A 543 27.66 14.84 -22.48
C ALA A 543 27.05 13.82 -21.49
N PHE A 544 27.48 12.56 -21.58
CA PHE A 544 26.98 11.51 -20.69
C PHE A 544 27.63 11.54 -19.29
N PHE A 545 28.75 12.25 -19.11
CA PHE A 545 29.30 12.63 -17.81
C PHE A 545 30.03 13.97 -17.91
N ASP A 546 30.16 14.66 -16.78
CA ASP A 546 31.00 15.86 -16.61
C ASP A 546 32.20 15.56 -15.71
N VAL A 547 33.29 16.31 -15.89
CA VAL A 547 34.54 16.16 -15.11
C VAL A 547 34.87 17.49 -14.45
N GLU A 548 34.95 17.47 -13.12
CA GLU A 548 35.23 18.64 -12.30
C GLU A 548 36.54 18.47 -11.53
N ALA A 549 37.49 19.34 -11.85
CA ALA A 549 38.74 19.44 -11.10
C ALA A 549 38.57 20.41 -9.92
N LEU A 550 38.08 19.90 -8.81
CA LEU A 550 38.01 20.63 -7.54
C LEU A 550 39.37 20.59 -6.83
N PRO A 551 39.69 21.55 -5.95
CA PRO A 551 40.95 21.51 -5.20
C PRO A 551 41.13 20.19 -4.43
N LYS A 552 42.19 19.42 -4.75
CA LYS A 552 42.49 18.07 -4.24
C LYS A 552 41.46 16.98 -4.55
N LEU A 553 40.50 17.23 -5.43
CA LEU A 553 39.44 16.26 -5.74
C LEU A 553 39.09 16.29 -7.23
N LEU A 554 39.20 15.14 -7.89
CA LEU A 554 38.67 14.95 -9.24
C LEU A 554 37.27 14.31 -9.14
N GLN A 555 36.24 15.09 -9.43
CA GLN A 555 34.85 14.65 -9.37
C GLN A 555 34.34 14.30 -10.77
N VAL A 556 33.66 13.16 -10.89
CA VAL A 556 32.95 12.74 -12.11
C VAL A 556 31.46 12.75 -11.81
N ALA A 557 30.70 13.50 -12.59
CA ALA A 557 29.25 13.61 -12.46
C ALA A 557 28.55 12.92 -13.64
N LEU A 558 27.94 11.77 -13.39
CA LEU A 558 27.21 11.05 -14.42
C LEU A 558 25.86 11.73 -14.71
N ASN A 559 25.59 11.99 -15.99
CA ASN A 559 24.38 12.69 -16.40
C ASN A 559 23.17 11.74 -16.42
N THR A 560 22.21 11.95 -15.51
CA THR A 560 20.99 11.13 -15.40
C THR A 560 20.03 11.30 -16.58
N ASP A 561 20.12 12.42 -17.31
CA ASP A 561 19.25 12.71 -18.45
C ASP A 561 19.79 12.15 -19.77
N HIS A 562 21.02 11.67 -19.78
CA HIS A 562 21.61 11.10 -20.99
C HIS A 562 21.05 9.68 -21.24
N PRO A 563 20.71 9.30 -22.50
CA PRO A 563 20.11 8.00 -22.80
C PRO A 563 20.91 6.77 -22.31
N VAL A 564 22.24 6.89 -22.31
CA VAL A 564 23.17 5.86 -21.81
C VAL A 564 23.00 5.60 -20.31
N TYR A 565 22.52 6.57 -19.53
CA TYR A 565 22.36 6.43 -18.08
C TYR A 565 21.52 5.21 -17.71
N SER A 566 20.36 5.04 -18.35
CA SER A 566 19.47 3.90 -18.08
C SER A 566 20.14 2.53 -18.29
N HIS A 567 21.08 2.46 -19.24
CA HIS A 567 21.85 1.24 -19.53
C HIS A 567 23.01 1.01 -18.56
N LEU A 568 23.59 2.07 -17.99
CA LEU A 568 24.67 1.98 -17.00
C LEU A 568 24.15 1.87 -15.55
N TYR A 569 22.99 2.45 -15.27
CA TYR A 569 22.34 2.45 -13.96
C TYR A 569 22.04 1.03 -13.45
N GLU A 570 21.61 0.13 -14.34
CA GLU A 570 21.38 -1.28 -13.99
C GLU A 570 22.68 -2.02 -13.59
N ILE A 571 23.85 -1.49 -13.96
CA ILE A 571 25.18 -2.05 -13.73
C ILE A 571 25.79 -1.53 -12.42
N MET A 572 25.54 -0.26 -12.09
CA MET A 572 26.23 0.46 -11.00
C MET A 572 25.53 0.39 -9.65
N HIS A 573 24.37 -0.27 -9.53
CA HIS A 573 23.70 -0.43 -8.24
C HIS A 573 23.80 -1.87 -7.70
N PRO A 574 24.44 -2.08 -6.52
CA PRO A 574 24.72 -3.39 -5.94
C PRO A 574 23.50 -3.92 -5.19
N ASP A 575 22.43 -4.20 -5.94
CA ASP A 575 21.25 -4.93 -5.45
C ASP A 575 21.31 -6.38 -5.94
N ILE A 576 22.52 -6.90 -6.18
CA ILE A 576 22.74 -8.25 -6.74
C ILE A 576 22.28 -9.33 -5.76
N GLU A 577 22.33 -9.06 -4.45
CA GLU A 577 21.95 -10.01 -3.40
C GLU A 577 20.44 -10.35 -3.38
N GLU A 578 19.60 -9.52 -4.01
CA GLU A 578 18.14 -9.69 -4.04
C GLU A 578 17.61 -10.16 -5.40
N LEU A 579 18.51 -10.31 -6.37
CA LEU A 579 18.17 -10.75 -7.72
C LEU A 579 18.25 -12.27 -7.82
N THR A 580 17.30 -12.84 -8.54
CA THR A 580 17.39 -14.23 -8.98
C THR A 580 18.59 -14.42 -9.92
N GLU A 581 19.13 -15.63 -10.01
CA GLU A 581 20.26 -15.93 -10.91
C GLU A 581 19.98 -15.49 -12.37
N ASP A 582 18.73 -15.59 -12.82
CA ASP A 582 18.32 -15.17 -14.16
C ASP A 582 18.32 -13.65 -14.31
N GLU A 583 17.89 -12.90 -13.29
CA GLU A 583 17.94 -11.43 -13.30
C GLU A 583 19.38 -10.91 -13.23
N VAL A 584 20.26 -11.57 -12.47
CA VAL A 584 21.70 -11.28 -12.47
C VAL A 584 22.29 -11.51 -13.85
N ARG A 585 21.95 -12.64 -14.50
CA ARG A 585 22.40 -12.95 -15.86
C ARG A 585 21.91 -11.93 -16.88
N GLU A 586 20.64 -11.53 -16.80
CA GLU A 586 20.06 -10.52 -17.69
C GLU A 586 20.72 -9.15 -17.51
N ARG A 587 20.97 -8.74 -16.25
CA ARG A 587 21.74 -7.52 -15.95
C ARG A 587 23.14 -7.57 -16.52
N LEU A 588 23.87 -8.65 -16.32
CA LEU A 588 25.22 -8.83 -16.87
C LEU A 588 25.22 -8.79 -18.40
N ALA A 589 24.22 -9.41 -19.05
CA ALA A 589 24.08 -9.37 -20.50
C ALA A 589 23.83 -7.95 -21.02
N LYS A 590 22.95 -7.19 -20.36
CA LYS A 590 22.71 -5.77 -20.68
C LYS A 590 23.94 -4.91 -20.43
N ALA A 591 24.67 -5.16 -19.34
CA ALA A 591 25.92 -4.46 -19.01
C ALA A 591 26.97 -4.66 -20.10
N ALA A 592 27.18 -5.91 -20.50
CA ALA A 592 28.09 -6.26 -21.59
C ALA A 592 27.65 -5.64 -22.93
N ALA A 593 26.35 -5.61 -23.22
CA ALA A 593 25.82 -4.97 -24.41
C ALA A 593 26.05 -3.45 -24.40
N ALA A 594 25.77 -2.77 -23.28
CA ALA A 594 25.98 -1.34 -23.11
C ALA A 594 27.45 -0.96 -23.29
N PHE A 595 28.36 -1.71 -22.65
CA PHE A 595 29.80 -1.51 -22.82
C PHE A 595 30.24 -1.68 -24.28
N ARG A 596 29.76 -2.73 -24.96
CA ARG A 596 30.05 -2.93 -26.40
C ARG A 596 29.54 -1.78 -27.26
N ILE A 597 28.34 -1.27 -26.99
CA ILE A 597 27.77 -0.11 -27.71
C ILE A 597 28.63 1.13 -27.49
N LEU A 598 29.12 1.38 -26.28
CA LEU A 598 30.00 2.51 -25.99
C LEU A 598 31.33 2.42 -26.75
N ILE A 599 31.96 1.24 -26.77
CA ILE A 599 33.19 1.01 -27.53
C ILE A 599 32.94 1.15 -29.05
N TYR A 600 31.84 0.62 -29.58
CA TYR A 600 31.49 0.81 -30.99
C TYR A 600 31.17 2.27 -31.32
N SER A 601 30.56 3.01 -30.40
CA SER A 601 30.31 4.45 -30.55
C SER A 601 31.63 5.22 -30.67
N TRP A 602 32.63 4.90 -29.85
CA TRP A 602 33.99 5.46 -29.99
C TRP A 602 34.64 5.05 -31.31
N ALA A 603 34.58 3.76 -31.67
CA ALA A 603 35.17 3.26 -32.90
C ALA A 603 34.58 3.93 -34.14
N ARG A 604 33.26 4.15 -34.13
CA ARG A 604 32.57 4.88 -35.20
C ARG A 604 32.97 6.34 -35.23
N TYR A 605 33.06 6.99 -34.07
CA TYR A 605 33.54 8.37 -33.97
C TYR A 605 34.96 8.52 -34.54
N GLU A 606 35.89 7.59 -34.24
CA GLU A 606 37.25 7.57 -34.80
C GLU A 606 37.28 7.33 -36.32
N ASP A 607 36.43 6.43 -36.83
CA ASP A 607 36.28 6.13 -38.27
C ASP A 607 35.76 7.33 -39.07
N GLU A 608 34.85 8.12 -38.47
CA GLU A 608 34.27 9.31 -39.10
C GLU A 608 35.24 10.51 -39.17
N GLN A 609 36.35 10.48 -38.43
CA GLN A 609 37.35 11.55 -38.48
C GLN A 609 38.29 11.40 -39.69
N ILE A 610 38.77 12.53 -40.22
CA ILE A 610 39.67 12.55 -41.37
C ILE A 610 40.95 13.34 -41.04
N GLY A 611 42.10 12.84 -41.50
CA GLY A 611 43.36 13.59 -41.46
C GLY A 611 43.93 13.76 -40.05
N ARG A 612 44.08 15.02 -39.59
CA ARG A 612 44.69 15.30 -38.27
C ARG A 612 43.79 14.88 -37.12
N ASP A 613 42.48 15.03 -37.26
CA ASP A 613 41.51 14.73 -36.20
C ASP A 613 41.45 13.23 -35.91
N GLN A 614 41.54 12.39 -36.96
CA GLN A 614 41.66 10.94 -36.79
C GLN A 614 42.91 10.54 -36.00
N ARG A 615 44.04 11.20 -36.26
CA ARG A 615 45.28 10.97 -35.50
C ARG A 615 45.12 11.41 -34.04
N HIS A 616 44.44 12.52 -33.78
CA HIS A 616 44.18 12.99 -32.41
C HIS A 616 43.27 12.01 -31.64
N VAL A 617 42.16 11.56 -32.24
CA VAL A 617 41.24 10.61 -31.58
C VAL A 617 41.93 9.26 -31.34
N ARG A 618 42.68 8.75 -32.33
CA ARG A 618 43.47 7.53 -32.16
C ARG A 618 44.51 7.64 -31.06
N ASN A 619 45.22 8.76 -30.99
CA ASN A 619 46.19 9.00 -29.91
C ASN A 619 45.49 9.11 -28.56
N ALA A 620 44.35 9.80 -28.48
CA ALA A 620 43.56 9.89 -27.24
C ALA A 620 43.13 8.51 -26.74
N ARG A 621 42.72 7.60 -27.62
CA ARG A 621 42.42 6.20 -27.27
C ARG A 621 43.63 5.45 -26.74
N VAL A 622 44.80 5.63 -27.37
CA VAL A 622 46.06 5.01 -26.92
C VAL A 622 46.47 5.53 -25.55
N GLU A 623 46.44 6.85 -25.35
CA GLU A 623 46.79 7.45 -24.06
C GLU A 623 45.79 7.06 -22.98
N TRP A 624 44.48 7.12 -23.25
CA TRP A 624 43.47 6.65 -22.29
C TRP A 624 43.64 5.17 -21.94
N GLY A 625 44.02 4.33 -22.90
CA GLY A 625 44.35 2.93 -22.68
C GLY A 625 45.51 2.73 -21.71
N LYS A 626 46.55 3.58 -21.75
CA LYS A 626 47.66 3.53 -20.78
C LYS A 626 47.22 3.90 -19.37
N TYR A 627 46.37 4.93 -19.23
CA TYR A 627 45.79 5.29 -17.93
C TYR A 627 44.91 4.15 -17.38
N ALA A 628 44.14 3.48 -18.24
CA ALA A 628 43.34 2.33 -17.84
C ALA A 628 44.24 1.16 -17.39
N GLU A 629 45.28 0.80 -18.15
CA GLU A 629 46.27 -0.22 -17.79
C GLU A 629 46.83 0.02 -16.38
N GLU A 630 47.33 1.23 -16.11
CA GLU A 630 47.84 1.60 -14.79
C GLU A 630 46.77 1.51 -13.68
N PHE A 631 45.54 1.96 -13.94
CA PHE A 631 44.47 1.99 -12.94
C PHE A 631 43.90 0.60 -12.65
N PHE A 632 44.05 -0.37 -13.57
CA PHE A 632 43.64 -1.76 -13.38
C PHE A 632 44.77 -2.65 -12.83
N ASP A 633 46.03 -2.37 -13.15
CA ASP A 633 47.20 -3.18 -12.77
C ASP A 633 47.81 -2.83 -11.39
N GLU A 634 47.35 -1.78 -10.70
CA GLU A 634 47.67 -1.63 -9.27
C GLU A 634 47.06 -2.81 -8.49
N ASP A 635 47.88 -3.83 -8.24
CA ASP A 635 47.53 -5.04 -7.50
C ASP A 635 47.00 -4.67 -6.10
N ASP A 636 45.78 -5.13 -5.80
CA ASP A 636 45.29 -5.27 -4.43
C ASP A 636 46.25 -6.21 -3.71
N GLY A 637 46.97 -5.70 -2.70
CA GLY A 637 47.66 -6.55 -1.75
C GLY A 637 46.65 -7.48 -1.08
N SER A 638 46.51 -8.69 -1.61
CA SER A 638 45.68 -9.85 -1.21
C SER A 638 44.58 -10.21 -2.21
N ILE A 639 44.82 -11.25 -3.03
CA ILE A 639 44.09 -12.53 -3.07
C ILE A 639 44.78 -13.40 -4.14
N ALA A 640 45.29 -14.57 -3.73
CA ALA A 640 45.88 -15.53 -4.64
C ALA A 640 44.79 -16.16 -5.54
N PRO A 641 45.06 -16.40 -6.83
CA PRO A 641 44.12 -17.07 -7.72
C PRO A 641 44.26 -18.59 -7.55
N THR A 642 43.42 -19.20 -6.71
CA THR A 642 43.14 -20.64 -6.81
C THR A 642 41.67 -20.93 -6.53
N ASP A 643 41.11 -21.73 -7.44
CA ASP A 643 39.87 -22.50 -7.37
C ASP A 643 38.60 -21.86 -7.96
N LEU A 644 38.57 -21.81 -9.30
CA LEU A 644 37.36 -22.02 -10.09
C LEU A 644 37.60 -23.21 -11.05
N VAL A 645 37.08 -24.38 -10.65
CA VAL A 645 36.65 -25.48 -11.53
C VAL A 645 35.22 -25.80 -11.16
#